data_AF-A0A7S2XB12-F1
#
_entry.id   AF-A0A7S2XB12-F1
#
_cell.length_a   1.000
_cell.length_b   1.000
_cell.length_c   1.000
_cell.angle_alpha   90.00
_cell.angle_beta   90.00
_cell.angle_gamma   90.00
#
_symmetry.space_group_name_H-M   'P 1'
#
loop_
_entity.id
_entity.type
_entity.pdbx_description
1 polymer ?
#
loop_
_entity_poly.entity_id
_entity_poly.type
_entity_poly.pdbx_seq_one_letter_code
_entity_poly.pdbx_strand_id
1 'polypeptide(L)'
;THVGHIGRNMGIAQSEEAKEQVETVFKMLDMEDTGILSAADLAAVVSSDLKQTVDDVAKDGKVNLKELKEVLLKKEVTKEHLTVVSAKLRIQGCKPVLKPEEVKLARQLADNSQAHLFKPWDENSAKEGKPKVLMASLLKCHGKYPGGLLEYIKKAKVLLESSKSGKNPFEGYKPEVPHGEQLNYSDKKFDEFELKGINELKGAGFVLVAGGLGERLGYGGIKVALPIEITTMTCYLNFYIQHILAFQTIANKDVADEKAKVKLPFAIMTSGDTHAPTAKLLDENNYFGMPKDQLTLIQQDKVPALNNNDAAFAVKKDDPFVLQTKPHGHGDVHLLMHQSGLASNWAKSGVKWISFFQDTNGLVFNALPACLGVSSSLDLEVNSLTVPRKPGEAVGAICKLVPEAKSSKSELTINVEYNQLDALLKTTPVGGDAADAKTGLSPYPGNINVLVFKAEPYAKNLEESQGIVPEFVNPKYADSEKTVFKKPTRLECMMQDYPRLCKSTAKIGFTSMERWACFSAVKNNTKDAKAKAAKTGFGESGCTGEGDYYRANRKKLAAVGVTLEADGKRVDILDIPCWQGARVCFSPSFAPTMQQLKSRFPSPDKVKISDTSTLVLDGDITIKNLELDGALIIIAKPGAQVVVDESKVTNKGHGWNMVKSDDQEVDEKFRIRGYTLDVKEETKHVCDKPGKWTIKDGKATLES
;
A
#
# COMPACT_ATOMS: atom_id res chain seq x y z
N THR A 1 -34.47 -80.40 -10.20
CA THR A 1 -35.62 -80.59 -9.28
C THR A 1 -35.79 -79.33 -8.45
N HIS A 2 -36.94 -78.67 -8.63
CA HIS A 2 -37.63 -77.66 -7.81
C HIS A 2 -36.92 -76.40 -7.23
N VAL A 3 -37.20 -75.28 -7.91
CA VAL A 3 -37.85 -74.03 -7.45
C VAL A 3 -37.97 -73.75 -5.95
N GLY A 4 -37.59 -72.52 -5.55
CA GLY A 4 -38.07 -71.86 -4.33
C GLY A 4 -37.88 -70.33 -4.38
N HIS A 5 -38.92 -69.60 -4.80
CA HIS A 5 -39.06 -68.16 -4.62
C HIS A 5 -39.14 -67.80 -3.12
N ILE A 6 -38.36 -66.81 -2.68
CA ILE A 6 -38.74 -65.93 -1.57
C ILE A 6 -38.55 -64.50 -2.05
N GLY A 7 -39.66 -63.80 -2.20
CA GLY A 7 -39.70 -62.40 -2.59
C GLY A 7 -39.55 -61.43 -1.41
N ARG A 8 -39.33 -60.17 -1.79
CA ARG A 8 -39.76 -58.93 -1.13
C ARG A 8 -39.65 -58.86 0.40
N ASN A 9 -38.65 -58.12 0.86
CA ASN A 9 -38.82 -56.98 1.78
C ASN A 9 -37.45 -56.38 2.11
N MET A 10 -36.92 -55.53 1.23
CA MET A 10 -35.85 -54.57 1.56
C MET A 10 -36.14 -53.25 0.84
N GLY A 11 -37.17 -52.57 1.29
CA GLY A 11 -37.45 -51.18 1.00
C GLY A 11 -38.28 -50.69 2.18
N ILE A 12 -37.98 -49.50 2.70
CA ILE A 12 -38.54 -48.92 3.94
C ILE A 12 -37.73 -49.26 5.21
N ALA A 13 -36.42 -49.03 5.18
CA ALA A 13 -35.61 -48.85 6.40
C ALA A 13 -34.66 -47.62 6.28
N GLN A 14 -35.05 -46.63 5.47
CA GLN A 14 -34.26 -45.43 5.18
C GLN A 14 -35.03 -44.12 5.46
N SER A 15 -36.10 -44.11 6.29
CA SER A 15 -37.08 -43.02 6.22
C SER A 15 -37.64 -42.42 7.53
N GLU A 16 -36.91 -42.43 8.64
CA GLU A 16 -37.25 -41.52 9.76
C GLU A 16 -36.15 -40.50 10.02
N GLU A 17 -34.89 -40.92 10.13
CA GLU A 17 -33.77 -39.99 10.36
C GLU A 17 -33.57 -38.99 9.20
N ALA A 18 -33.72 -39.45 7.95
CA ALA A 18 -33.72 -38.58 6.76
C ALA A 18 -34.94 -37.65 6.71
N LYS A 19 -36.12 -38.11 7.17
CA LYS A 19 -37.32 -37.26 7.25
C LYS A 19 -37.17 -36.20 8.35
N GLU A 20 -36.65 -36.58 9.51
CA GLU A 20 -36.43 -35.67 10.64
C GLU A 20 -35.36 -34.61 10.32
N GLN A 21 -34.27 -35.01 9.66
CA GLN A 21 -33.25 -34.07 9.18
C GLN A 21 -33.82 -33.09 8.15
N VAL A 22 -34.64 -33.56 7.19
CA VAL A 22 -35.22 -32.68 6.17
C VAL A 22 -36.35 -31.82 6.74
N GLU A 23 -37.20 -32.32 7.64
CA GLU A 23 -38.17 -31.49 8.38
C GLU A 23 -37.48 -30.41 9.20
N THR A 24 -36.38 -30.76 9.87
CA THR A 24 -35.54 -29.81 10.61
C THR A 24 -34.95 -28.78 9.65
N VAL A 25 -34.45 -29.19 8.48
CA VAL A 25 -33.91 -28.26 7.47
C VAL A 25 -34.98 -27.34 6.91
N PHE A 26 -36.19 -27.82 6.62
CA PHE A 26 -37.30 -26.98 6.14
C PHE A 26 -37.80 -26.00 7.22
N LYS A 27 -37.90 -26.44 8.48
CA LYS A 27 -38.18 -25.56 9.64
C LYS A 27 -37.06 -24.53 9.83
N MET A 28 -35.79 -24.90 9.66
CA MET A 28 -34.64 -23.98 9.76
C MET A 28 -34.51 -22.98 8.60
N LEU A 29 -35.08 -23.29 7.43
CA LEU A 29 -35.03 -22.45 6.22
C LEU A 29 -36.20 -21.47 6.12
N ASP A 30 -37.09 -21.41 7.13
CA ASP A 30 -38.29 -20.54 7.17
C ASP A 30 -39.20 -20.74 5.94
N MET A 31 -39.24 -21.97 5.43
CA MET A 31 -40.17 -22.37 4.37
C MET A 31 -41.42 -22.94 5.02
N GLU A 32 -42.20 -22.11 5.73
CA GLU A 32 -43.50 -22.55 6.25
C GLU A 32 -44.45 -22.85 5.09
N ASP A 33 -45.26 -23.90 5.25
CA ASP A 33 -46.03 -24.62 4.21
C ASP A 33 -47.18 -23.82 3.54
N THR A 34 -47.04 -22.51 3.31
CA THR A 34 -48.17 -21.61 2.95
C THR A 34 -48.03 -20.86 1.62
N GLY A 35 -46.97 -21.10 0.85
CA GLY A 35 -46.77 -20.45 -0.46
C GLY A 35 -47.18 -21.32 -1.66
N ILE A 36 -47.80 -20.69 -2.66
CA ILE A 36 -47.97 -21.25 -4.01
C ILE A 36 -47.02 -20.51 -4.95
N LEU A 37 -46.09 -21.23 -5.57
CA LEU A 37 -45.15 -20.67 -6.56
C LEU A 37 -45.61 -21.01 -7.98
N SER A 38 -45.27 -20.19 -8.98
CA SER A 38 -45.48 -20.62 -10.36
C SER A 38 -44.50 -21.76 -10.71
N ALA A 39 -44.96 -22.76 -11.44
CA ALA A 39 -44.14 -23.88 -11.90
C ALA A 39 -42.97 -23.40 -12.77
N ALA A 40 -43.18 -22.35 -13.56
CA ALA A 40 -42.14 -21.71 -14.36
C ALA A 40 -41.04 -21.06 -13.50
N ASP A 41 -41.42 -20.40 -12.40
CA ASP A 41 -40.48 -19.80 -11.46
C ASP A 41 -39.70 -20.86 -10.68
N LEU A 42 -40.36 -21.97 -10.33
CA LEU A 42 -39.73 -23.09 -9.63
C LEU A 42 -38.77 -23.88 -10.54
N ALA A 43 -39.17 -24.15 -11.78
CA ALA A 43 -38.33 -24.78 -12.80
C ALA A 43 -37.10 -23.92 -13.16
N ALA A 44 -37.18 -22.60 -12.95
CA ALA A 44 -36.07 -21.68 -13.15
C ALA A 44 -35.05 -21.66 -12.00
N VAL A 45 -35.34 -22.28 -10.85
CA VAL A 45 -34.47 -22.26 -9.66
C VAL A 45 -33.98 -23.63 -9.20
N VAL A 46 -34.64 -24.72 -9.59
CA VAL A 46 -34.18 -26.08 -9.30
C VAL A 46 -33.13 -26.56 -10.30
N SER A 47 -32.29 -27.52 -9.89
CA SER A 47 -31.30 -28.15 -10.76
C SER A 47 -31.96 -28.94 -11.90
N SER A 48 -31.24 -29.22 -12.98
CA SER A 48 -31.81 -29.83 -14.20
C SER A 48 -32.46 -31.20 -13.93
N ASP A 49 -31.91 -31.96 -12.99
CA ASP A 49 -32.39 -33.26 -12.51
C ASP A 49 -33.66 -33.17 -11.63
N LEU A 50 -34.02 -31.97 -11.19
CA LEU A 50 -35.23 -31.67 -10.42
C LEU A 50 -36.30 -30.94 -11.26
N LYS A 51 -36.00 -30.49 -12.48
CA LYS A 51 -36.97 -29.81 -13.35
C LYS A 51 -38.16 -30.69 -13.71
N GLN A 52 -37.90 -31.91 -14.17
CA GLN A 52 -38.96 -32.89 -14.47
C GLN A 52 -39.85 -33.12 -13.26
N THR A 53 -39.22 -33.21 -12.09
CA THR A 53 -39.88 -33.44 -10.82
C THR A 53 -40.73 -32.26 -10.35
N VAL A 54 -40.36 -31.02 -10.72
CA VAL A 54 -41.16 -29.81 -10.52
C VAL A 54 -42.38 -29.80 -11.46
N ASP A 55 -42.19 -30.21 -12.70
CA ASP A 55 -43.28 -30.33 -13.68
C ASP A 55 -44.31 -31.39 -13.24
N ASP A 56 -43.84 -32.50 -12.66
CA ASP A 56 -44.70 -33.60 -12.20
C ASP A 56 -45.59 -33.23 -10.99
N VAL A 57 -45.21 -32.23 -10.17
CA VAL A 57 -46.01 -31.73 -9.04
C VAL A 57 -46.74 -30.42 -9.33
N ALA A 58 -46.53 -29.83 -10.50
CA ALA A 58 -47.23 -28.61 -10.89
C ALA A 58 -48.69 -28.91 -11.23
N LYS A 59 -49.61 -28.18 -10.59
CA LYS A 59 -51.04 -28.18 -10.93
C LYS A 59 -51.43 -26.77 -11.35
N ASP A 60 -52.01 -26.61 -12.54
CA ASP A 60 -52.39 -25.30 -13.12
C ASP A 60 -51.25 -24.28 -13.17
N GLY A 61 -50.03 -24.75 -13.47
CA GLY A 61 -48.83 -23.91 -13.51
C GLY A 61 -48.40 -23.39 -12.13
N LYS A 62 -48.87 -24.02 -11.05
CA LYS A 62 -48.59 -23.67 -9.66
C LYS A 62 -48.07 -24.89 -8.90
N VAL A 63 -47.08 -24.71 -8.04
CA VAL A 63 -46.50 -25.76 -7.21
C VAL A 63 -46.72 -25.42 -5.74
N ASN A 64 -47.32 -26.35 -5.02
CA ASN A 64 -47.50 -26.25 -3.58
C ASN A 64 -46.16 -26.57 -2.88
N LEU A 65 -45.70 -25.66 -2.00
CA LEU A 65 -44.44 -25.84 -1.27
C LEU A 65 -44.40 -27.13 -0.43
N LYS A 66 -45.56 -27.60 0.06
CA LYS A 66 -45.70 -28.86 0.78
C LYS A 66 -45.51 -30.08 -0.13
N GLU A 67 -46.05 -30.05 -1.35
CA GLU A 67 -45.86 -31.12 -2.34
C GLU A 67 -44.40 -31.14 -2.84
N LEU A 68 -43.80 -29.97 -3.09
CA LEU A 68 -42.38 -29.85 -3.43
C LEU A 68 -41.47 -30.43 -2.34
N LYS A 69 -41.78 -30.13 -1.07
CA LYS A 69 -41.08 -30.66 0.10
C LYS A 69 -41.15 -32.19 0.16
N GLU A 70 -42.33 -32.77 -0.03
CA GLU A 70 -42.52 -34.22 -0.09
C GLU A 70 -41.73 -34.92 -1.21
N VAL A 71 -41.49 -34.22 -2.31
CA VAL A 71 -40.74 -34.77 -3.43
C VAL A 71 -39.23 -34.59 -3.31
N LEU A 72 -38.76 -33.45 -2.77
CA LEU A 72 -37.35 -33.27 -2.42
C LEU A 72 -36.92 -34.28 -1.32
N LEU A 73 -37.82 -34.60 -0.39
CA LEU A 73 -37.67 -35.65 0.63
C LEU A 73 -37.41 -37.05 0.02
N LYS A 74 -37.99 -37.35 -1.15
CA LYS A 74 -37.87 -38.66 -1.81
C LYS A 74 -36.58 -38.82 -2.63
N LYS A 75 -35.85 -37.74 -2.89
CA LYS A 75 -34.66 -37.72 -3.77
C LYS A 75 -33.31 -37.62 -3.03
N GLU A 76 -33.28 -37.84 -1.71
CA GLU A 76 -32.05 -37.78 -0.88
C GLU A 76 -31.25 -36.47 -1.07
N VAL A 77 -31.95 -35.33 -1.17
CA VAL A 77 -31.34 -34.02 -1.41
C VAL A 77 -30.58 -33.53 -0.17
N THR A 78 -29.32 -33.16 -0.31
CA THR A 78 -28.49 -32.71 0.83
C THR A 78 -28.96 -31.37 1.41
N LYS A 79 -28.66 -31.12 2.69
CA LYS A 79 -28.94 -29.84 3.37
C LYS A 79 -28.40 -28.61 2.61
N GLU A 80 -27.24 -28.74 1.97
CA GLU A 80 -26.64 -27.68 1.16
C GLU A 80 -27.50 -27.37 -0.07
N HIS A 81 -27.94 -28.39 -0.81
CA HIS A 81 -28.85 -28.21 -1.94
C HIS A 81 -30.17 -27.54 -1.52
N LEU A 82 -30.76 -27.94 -0.39
CA LEU A 82 -31.98 -27.30 0.13
C LEU A 82 -31.76 -25.83 0.50
N THR A 83 -30.57 -25.49 1.03
CA THR A 83 -30.21 -24.11 1.35
C THR A 83 -30.10 -23.24 0.09
N VAL A 84 -29.50 -23.76 -0.97
CA VAL A 84 -29.40 -23.07 -2.28
C VAL A 84 -30.78 -22.89 -2.90
N VAL A 85 -31.63 -23.92 -2.88
CA VAL A 85 -33.01 -23.84 -3.40
C VAL A 85 -33.82 -22.78 -2.64
N SER A 86 -33.75 -22.78 -1.30
CA SER A 86 -34.41 -21.76 -0.47
C SER A 86 -33.94 -20.35 -0.82
N ALA A 87 -32.63 -20.14 -0.95
CA ALA A 87 -32.07 -18.85 -1.35
C ALA A 87 -32.59 -18.39 -2.72
N LYS A 88 -32.64 -19.28 -3.72
CA LYS A 88 -33.14 -18.94 -5.05
C LYS A 88 -34.63 -18.62 -5.07
N LEU A 89 -35.42 -19.28 -4.22
CA LEU A 89 -36.84 -18.95 -4.05
C LEU A 89 -37.03 -17.55 -3.46
N ARG A 90 -36.22 -17.19 -2.45
CA ARG A 90 -36.24 -15.84 -1.87
C ARG A 90 -35.82 -14.77 -2.88
N ILE A 91 -34.79 -15.05 -3.69
CA ILE A 91 -34.38 -14.19 -4.81
C ILE A 91 -35.52 -14.01 -5.80
N GLN A 92 -36.23 -15.09 -6.12
CA GLN A 92 -37.37 -15.05 -7.05
C GLN A 92 -38.54 -14.23 -6.50
N GLY A 93 -38.86 -14.34 -5.20
CA GLY A 93 -39.86 -13.50 -4.55
C GLY A 93 -39.52 -12.01 -4.61
N CYS A 94 -38.23 -11.68 -4.61
CA CYS A 94 -37.73 -10.30 -4.74
C CYS A 94 -37.55 -9.84 -6.20
N LYS A 95 -37.81 -10.68 -7.20
CA LYS A 95 -37.65 -10.34 -8.62
C LYS A 95 -38.35 -9.03 -9.04
N PRO A 96 -39.57 -8.68 -8.57
CA PRO A 96 -40.22 -7.43 -8.97
C PRO A 96 -39.44 -6.16 -8.59
N VAL A 97 -38.56 -6.23 -7.59
CA VAL A 97 -37.73 -5.10 -7.15
C VAL A 97 -36.29 -5.20 -7.66
N LEU A 98 -35.94 -6.22 -8.44
CA LEU A 98 -34.58 -6.43 -8.94
C LEU A 98 -34.52 -6.38 -10.47
N LYS A 99 -33.37 -5.97 -10.99
CA LYS A 99 -33.08 -6.03 -12.43
C LYS A 99 -32.69 -7.45 -12.85
N PRO A 100 -32.89 -7.85 -14.13
CA PRO A 100 -32.56 -9.20 -14.59
C PRO A 100 -31.11 -9.63 -14.31
N GLU A 101 -30.15 -8.71 -14.46
CA GLU A 101 -28.73 -8.94 -14.17
C GLU A 101 -28.46 -9.13 -12.67
N GLU A 102 -29.20 -8.45 -11.80
CA GLU A 102 -29.11 -8.62 -10.35
C GLU A 102 -29.60 -10.02 -9.94
N VAL A 103 -30.75 -10.43 -10.48
CA VAL A 103 -31.31 -11.77 -10.26
C VAL A 103 -30.34 -12.86 -10.75
N LYS A 104 -29.73 -12.65 -11.92
CA LYS A 104 -28.74 -13.60 -12.48
C LYS A 104 -27.53 -13.74 -11.56
N LEU A 105 -26.93 -12.62 -11.15
CA LEU A 105 -25.76 -12.65 -10.26
C LEU A 105 -26.12 -13.26 -8.90
N ALA A 106 -27.27 -12.90 -8.31
CA ALA A 106 -27.73 -13.45 -7.03
C ALA A 106 -27.86 -14.98 -7.08
N ARG A 107 -28.47 -15.52 -8.14
CA ARG A 107 -28.58 -16.97 -8.35
C ARG A 107 -27.22 -17.64 -8.49
N GLN A 108 -26.31 -17.06 -9.28
CA GLN A 108 -24.94 -17.58 -9.43
C GLN A 108 -24.18 -17.58 -8.10
N LEU A 109 -24.34 -16.53 -7.27
CA LEU A 109 -23.73 -16.47 -5.95
C LEU A 109 -24.33 -17.52 -5.01
N ALA A 110 -25.65 -17.71 -5.01
CA ALA A 110 -26.31 -18.75 -4.24
C ALA A 110 -25.75 -20.14 -4.60
N ASP A 111 -25.53 -20.41 -5.88
CA ASP A 111 -24.91 -21.65 -6.39
C ASP A 111 -23.43 -21.81 -6.01
N ASN A 112 -22.75 -20.74 -5.61
CA ASN A 112 -21.32 -20.72 -5.31
C ASN A 112 -21.04 -20.47 -3.82
N SER A 113 -21.77 -21.18 -2.96
CA SER A 113 -21.62 -21.15 -1.48
C SER A 113 -21.95 -19.79 -0.84
N GLN A 114 -22.78 -18.95 -1.48
CA GLN A 114 -23.24 -17.68 -0.91
C GLN A 114 -24.76 -17.64 -0.65
N ALA A 115 -25.41 -18.80 -0.55
CA ALA A 115 -26.85 -18.90 -0.30
C ALA A 115 -27.29 -18.17 0.99
N HIS A 116 -26.41 -18.09 2.00
CA HIS A 116 -26.70 -17.42 3.27
C HIS A 116 -26.99 -15.92 3.13
N LEU A 117 -26.46 -15.26 2.09
CA LEU A 117 -26.70 -13.83 1.84
C LEU A 117 -28.17 -13.51 1.56
N PHE A 118 -28.92 -14.49 1.05
CA PHE A 118 -30.30 -14.34 0.62
C PHE A 118 -31.29 -14.87 1.65
N LYS A 119 -30.81 -15.44 2.77
CA LYS A 119 -31.67 -15.90 3.86
C LYS A 119 -32.62 -14.80 4.40
N PRO A 120 -32.22 -13.54 4.59
CA PRO A 120 -33.12 -12.52 5.14
C PRO A 120 -34.10 -11.96 4.10
N TRP A 121 -34.05 -12.42 2.84
CA TRP A 121 -34.90 -11.87 1.79
C TRP A 121 -36.31 -12.44 1.86
N ASP A 122 -37.29 -11.55 1.81
CA ASP A 122 -38.73 -11.79 1.89
C ASP A 122 -39.50 -10.59 1.30
N GLU A 123 -40.83 -10.62 1.35
CA GLU A 123 -41.66 -9.52 0.84
C GLU A 123 -41.47 -8.20 1.60
N ASN A 124 -41.18 -8.26 2.90
CA ASN A 124 -41.05 -7.06 3.74
C ASN A 124 -39.74 -6.33 3.42
N SER A 125 -38.62 -7.05 3.42
CA SER A 125 -37.32 -6.53 3.01
C SER A 125 -37.34 -6.04 1.55
N ALA A 126 -38.07 -6.71 0.65
CA ALA A 126 -38.29 -6.24 -0.72
C ALA A 126 -39.02 -4.89 -0.76
N LYS A 127 -40.09 -4.72 0.02
CA LYS A 127 -40.82 -3.44 0.16
C LYS A 127 -39.95 -2.33 0.74
N GLU A 128 -39.06 -2.66 1.68
CA GLU A 128 -38.07 -1.73 2.25
C GLU A 128 -36.89 -1.41 1.30
N GLY A 129 -36.81 -2.09 0.15
CA GLY A 129 -35.71 -1.91 -0.81
C GLY A 129 -34.36 -2.48 -0.36
N LYS A 130 -34.33 -3.27 0.71
CA LYS A 130 -33.11 -3.86 1.30
C LYS A 130 -32.33 -4.77 0.33
N PRO A 131 -32.96 -5.65 -0.48
CA PRO A 131 -32.25 -6.44 -1.50
C PRO A 131 -31.42 -5.59 -2.48
N LYS A 132 -31.92 -4.40 -2.87
CA LYS A 132 -31.18 -3.49 -3.76
C LYS A 132 -29.90 -2.96 -3.12
N VAL A 133 -29.88 -2.73 -1.81
CA VAL A 133 -28.69 -2.27 -1.08
C VAL A 133 -27.58 -3.31 -1.16
N LEU A 134 -27.91 -4.57 -0.87
CA LEU A 134 -26.95 -5.67 -0.96
C LEU A 134 -26.49 -5.88 -2.41
N MET A 135 -27.42 -5.90 -3.36
CA MET A 135 -27.10 -6.12 -4.77
C MET A 135 -26.24 -5.01 -5.38
N ALA A 136 -26.47 -3.74 -5.01
CA ALA A 136 -25.60 -2.64 -5.42
C ALA A 136 -24.15 -2.84 -4.97
N SER A 137 -23.95 -3.31 -3.72
CA SER A 137 -22.62 -3.61 -3.18
C SER A 137 -21.97 -4.80 -3.90
N LEU A 138 -22.72 -5.88 -4.14
CA LEU A 138 -22.25 -7.07 -4.85
C LEU A 138 -21.89 -6.75 -6.31
N LEU A 139 -22.74 -6.01 -7.03
CA LEU A 139 -22.48 -5.59 -8.40
C LEU A 139 -21.24 -4.69 -8.50
N LYS A 140 -21.06 -3.77 -7.54
CA LYS A 140 -19.86 -2.93 -7.47
C LYS A 140 -18.60 -3.81 -7.35
N CYS A 141 -18.56 -4.73 -6.39
CA CYS A 141 -17.41 -5.63 -6.25
C CYS A 141 -17.24 -6.55 -7.48
N HIS A 142 -18.34 -7.03 -8.08
CA HIS A 142 -18.33 -7.87 -9.27
C HIS A 142 -17.73 -7.17 -10.49
N GLY A 143 -18.05 -5.89 -10.70
CA GLY A 143 -17.51 -5.13 -11.84
C GLY A 143 -16.06 -4.66 -11.66
N LYS A 144 -15.55 -4.65 -10.42
CA LYS A 144 -14.22 -4.12 -10.09
C LYS A 144 -13.14 -5.18 -9.93
N TYR A 145 -13.52 -6.38 -9.49
CA TYR A 145 -12.61 -7.49 -9.39
C TYR A 145 -12.49 -8.22 -10.74
N PRO A 146 -11.27 -8.43 -11.28
CA PRO A 146 -11.10 -9.15 -12.54
C PRO A 146 -11.66 -10.58 -12.47
N GLY A 147 -12.52 -10.93 -13.43
CA GLY A 147 -13.28 -12.20 -13.41
C GLY A 147 -14.51 -12.20 -12.49
N GLY A 148 -14.76 -11.10 -11.78
CA GLY A 148 -15.90 -10.88 -10.91
C GLY A 148 -15.90 -11.74 -9.64
N LEU A 149 -17.02 -11.65 -8.90
CA LEU A 149 -17.16 -12.30 -7.59
C LEU A 149 -17.02 -13.83 -7.61
N LEU A 150 -17.36 -14.49 -8.71
CA LEU A 150 -17.23 -15.95 -8.82
C LEU A 150 -15.75 -16.37 -8.85
N GLU A 151 -14.91 -15.65 -9.60
CA GLU A 151 -13.47 -15.89 -9.61
C GLU A 151 -12.86 -15.53 -8.24
N TYR A 152 -13.33 -14.46 -7.59
CA TYR A 152 -12.93 -14.11 -6.23
C TYR A 152 -13.17 -15.25 -5.24
N ILE A 153 -14.38 -15.83 -5.24
CA ILE A 153 -14.75 -16.97 -4.37
C ILE A 153 -13.86 -18.18 -4.67
N LYS A 154 -13.69 -18.52 -5.94
CA LYS A 154 -12.86 -19.65 -6.37
C LYS A 154 -11.42 -19.51 -5.88
N LYS A 155 -10.78 -18.37 -6.11
CA LYS A 155 -9.43 -18.09 -5.60
C LYS A 155 -9.39 -18.10 -4.08
N ALA A 156 -10.39 -17.53 -3.43
CA ALA A 156 -10.45 -17.48 -1.98
C ALA A 156 -10.48 -18.87 -1.35
N LYS A 157 -11.27 -19.81 -1.88
CA LYS A 157 -11.28 -21.20 -1.42
C LYS A 157 -9.89 -21.84 -1.51
N VAL A 158 -9.20 -21.67 -2.63
CA VAL A 158 -7.84 -22.21 -2.83
C VAL A 158 -6.82 -21.62 -1.85
N LEU A 159 -6.86 -20.30 -1.65
CA LEU A 159 -5.93 -19.59 -0.77
C LEU A 159 -6.21 -19.86 0.70
N LEU A 160 -7.49 -19.94 1.09
CA LEU A 160 -7.89 -20.29 2.46
C LEU A 160 -7.46 -21.70 2.82
N GLU A 161 -7.66 -22.67 1.93
CA GLU A 161 -7.20 -24.04 2.15
C GLU A 161 -5.67 -24.10 2.26
N SER A 162 -4.95 -23.41 1.37
CA SER A 162 -3.48 -23.35 1.41
C SER A 162 -2.95 -22.70 2.70
N SER A 163 -3.62 -21.64 3.17
CA SER A 163 -3.29 -20.99 4.45
C SER A 163 -3.59 -21.89 5.64
N LYS A 164 -4.69 -22.65 5.60
CA LYS A 164 -5.08 -23.59 6.65
C LYS A 164 -4.05 -24.70 6.77
N SER A 165 -3.67 -25.31 5.65
CA SER A 165 -2.66 -26.37 5.58
C SER A 165 -1.23 -25.91 5.86
N GLY A 166 -0.98 -24.59 5.97
CA GLY A 166 0.35 -24.04 6.26
C GLY A 166 1.36 -24.25 5.15
N LYS A 167 0.92 -24.32 3.88
CA LYS A 167 1.82 -24.49 2.73
C LYS A 167 2.84 -23.36 2.68
N ASN A 168 4.13 -23.70 2.60
CA ASN A 168 5.17 -22.71 2.41
C ASN A 168 5.23 -22.31 0.92
N PRO A 169 4.96 -21.04 0.55
CA PRO A 169 4.97 -20.62 -0.84
C PRO A 169 6.36 -20.73 -1.51
N PHE A 170 7.42 -20.84 -0.71
CA PHE A 170 8.81 -20.93 -1.17
C PHE A 170 9.42 -22.33 -0.99
N GLU A 171 8.62 -23.35 -0.68
CA GLU A 171 9.08 -24.74 -0.61
C GLU A 171 9.78 -25.15 -1.92
N GLY A 172 10.93 -25.84 -1.82
CA GLY A 172 11.74 -26.26 -2.97
C GLY A 172 12.55 -25.15 -3.65
N TYR A 173 12.72 -24.00 -2.97
CA TYR A 173 13.68 -22.96 -3.35
C TYR A 173 14.82 -22.86 -2.33
N LYS A 174 16.02 -22.65 -2.86
CA LYS A 174 17.18 -22.19 -2.11
C LYS A 174 17.32 -20.66 -2.27
N PRO A 175 17.43 -19.89 -1.19
CA PRO A 175 17.66 -18.46 -1.27
C PRO A 175 19.13 -18.13 -1.53
N GLU A 176 19.37 -17.11 -2.35
CA GLU A 176 20.68 -16.52 -2.64
C GLU A 176 20.56 -15.00 -2.64
N VAL A 177 21.68 -14.31 -2.41
CA VAL A 177 21.71 -12.84 -2.48
C VAL A 177 21.53 -12.45 -3.96
N PRO A 178 20.53 -11.60 -4.28
CA PRO A 178 20.27 -11.20 -5.66
C PRO A 178 21.40 -10.35 -6.23
N HIS A 179 21.38 -10.12 -7.55
CA HIS A 179 22.27 -9.16 -8.19
C HIS A 179 21.80 -7.73 -7.89
N GLY A 180 22.74 -6.82 -7.62
CA GLY A 180 22.44 -5.41 -7.33
C GLY A 180 23.66 -4.64 -6.87
N GLU A 181 23.44 -3.40 -6.45
CA GLU A 181 24.49 -2.48 -6.01
C GLU A 181 24.30 -2.05 -4.57
N GLN A 182 25.39 -1.98 -3.80
CA GLN A 182 25.44 -1.30 -2.52
C GLN A 182 26.21 0.01 -2.67
N LEU A 183 25.59 1.11 -2.23
CA LEU A 183 26.11 2.47 -2.31
C LEU A 183 26.22 3.05 -0.90
N ASN A 184 27.31 3.76 -0.62
CA ASN A 184 27.38 4.63 0.56
C ASN A 184 27.12 6.05 0.10
N TYR A 185 26.29 6.77 0.85
CA TYR A 185 25.87 8.10 0.44
C TYR A 185 27.08 9.03 0.31
N SER A 186 27.10 9.85 -0.74
CA SER A 186 28.18 10.81 -1.05
C SER A 186 29.56 10.25 -1.36
N ASP A 187 29.73 8.92 -1.42
CA ASP A 187 30.97 8.33 -1.92
C ASP A 187 31.07 8.47 -3.46
N LYS A 188 32.26 8.17 -4.01
CA LYS A 188 32.51 8.28 -5.46
C LYS A 188 31.54 7.43 -6.29
N LYS A 189 31.21 6.22 -5.81
CA LYS A 189 30.33 5.29 -6.52
C LYS A 189 28.89 5.82 -6.52
N PHE A 190 28.43 6.37 -5.40
CA PHE A 190 27.16 7.08 -5.31
C PHE A 190 27.12 8.26 -6.29
N ASP A 191 28.14 9.12 -6.31
CA ASP A 191 28.18 10.28 -7.21
C ASP A 191 28.08 9.86 -8.69
N GLU A 192 28.78 8.78 -9.08
CA GLU A 192 28.73 8.23 -10.45
C GLU A 192 27.31 7.75 -10.81
N PHE A 193 26.64 7.02 -9.92
CA PHE A 193 25.27 6.57 -10.16
C PHE A 193 24.24 7.69 -10.05
N GLU A 194 24.41 8.65 -9.15
CA GLU A 194 23.55 9.83 -9.05
C GLU A 194 23.57 10.62 -10.37
N LEU A 195 24.76 10.87 -10.92
CA LEU A 195 24.91 11.57 -12.21
C LEU A 195 24.24 10.81 -13.36
N LYS A 196 24.42 9.49 -13.44
CA LYS A 196 23.72 8.67 -14.44
C LYS A 196 22.20 8.76 -14.26
N GLY A 197 21.71 8.73 -13.03
CA GLY A 197 20.31 8.88 -12.70
C GLY A 197 19.71 10.23 -13.06
N ILE A 198 20.46 11.32 -12.83
CA ILE A 198 20.08 12.68 -13.23
C ILE A 198 19.78 12.73 -14.73
N ASN A 199 20.61 12.08 -15.56
CA ASN A 199 20.40 12.01 -17.02
C ASN A 199 19.16 11.20 -17.43
N GLU A 200 18.66 10.35 -16.54
CA GLU A 200 17.47 9.51 -16.76
C GLU A 200 16.17 10.18 -16.27
N LEU A 201 16.25 11.27 -15.49
CA LEU A 201 15.09 11.95 -14.91
C LEU A 201 14.06 12.39 -15.96
N LYS A 202 14.50 12.77 -17.17
CA LYS A 202 13.59 13.18 -18.26
C LYS A 202 12.57 12.11 -18.67
N GLY A 203 12.87 10.84 -18.37
CA GLY A 203 11.98 9.70 -18.61
C GLY A 203 11.38 9.13 -17.33
N ALA A 204 11.36 9.87 -16.22
CA ALA A 204 10.83 9.37 -14.95
C ALA A 204 9.35 9.71 -14.74
N GLY A 205 8.59 8.72 -14.25
CA GLY A 205 7.24 8.87 -13.73
C GLY A 205 7.16 8.35 -12.29
N PHE A 206 6.20 8.85 -11.52
CA PHE A 206 6.13 8.66 -10.08
C PHE A 206 4.77 8.12 -9.65
N VAL A 207 4.75 7.15 -8.74
CA VAL A 207 3.51 6.58 -8.19
C VAL A 207 3.59 6.55 -6.67
N LEU A 208 2.71 7.30 -6.02
CA LEU A 208 2.56 7.31 -4.57
C LEU A 208 1.41 6.38 -4.16
N VAL A 209 1.67 5.47 -3.23
CA VAL A 209 0.63 4.67 -2.60
C VAL A 209 0.21 5.31 -1.27
N ALA A 210 -0.99 5.88 -1.23
CA ALA A 210 -1.54 6.67 -0.11
C ALA A 210 -2.98 6.25 0.26
N GLY A 211 -3.25 4.95 0.27
CA GLY A 211 -4.58 4.39 0.61
C GLY A 211 -4.92 4.35 2.10
N GLY A 212 -3.97 4.63 2.99
CA GLY A 212 -4.13 4.44 4.44
C GLY A 212 -4.34 5.73 5.25
N LEU A 213 -5.23 5.65 6.24
CA LEU A 213 -5.37 6.66 7.30
C LEU A 213 -4.28 6.53 8.37
N GLY A 214 -4.11 7.58 9.17
CA GLY A 214 -3.15 7.66 10.27
C GLY A 214 -3.65 7.03 11.59
N GLU A 215 -4.77 6.33 11.63
CA GLU A 215 -5.41 5.95 12.91
C GLU A 215 -4.48 5.18 13.86
N ARG A 216 -3.64 4.27 13.31
CA ARG A 216 -2.63 3.53 14.11
C ARG A 216 -1.54 4.41 14.72
N LEU A 217 -1.33 5.61 14.18
CA LEU A 217 -0.43 6.63 14.72
C LEU A 217 -1.06 7.42 15.87
N GLY A 218 -2.39 7.39 16.00
CA GLY A 218 -3.14 8.38 16.78
C GLY A 218 -3.44 9.65 15.99
N TYR A 219 -3.57 9.55 14.65
CA TYR A 219 -3.90 10.67 13.76
C TYR A 219 -5.11 10.33 12.89
N GLY A 220 -6.21 11.09 13.00
CA GLY A 220 -7.46 10.85 12.29
C GLY A 220 -7.42 11.24 10.81
N GLY A 221 -6.41 12.00 10.37
CA GLY A 221 -6.29 12.47 9.00
C GLY A 221 -5.61 11.48 8.03
N ILE A 222 -5.51 11.91 6.77
CA ILE A 222 -4.69 11.24 5.75
C ILE A 222 -3.21 11.45 6.07
N LYS A 223 -2.40 10.39 6.09
CA LYS A 223 -1.00 10.49 6.49
C LYS A 223 -0.17 11.46 5.66
N VAL A 224 -0.48 11.60 4.38
CA VAL A 224 0.24 12.51 3.46
C VAL A 224 0.03 13.99 3.80
N ALA A 225 -0.95 14.32 4.66
CA ALA A 225 -1.15 15.65 5.24
C ALA A 225 -0.29 15.91 6.49
N LEU A 226 0.36 14.89 7.05
CA LEU A 226 1.27 15.09 8.18
C LEU A 226 2.47 15.93 7.76
N PRO A 227 2.94 16.84 8.62
CA PRO A 227 4.21 17.52 8.41
C PRO A 227 5.36 16.50 8.46
N ILE A 228 6.28 16.57 7.49
CA ILE A 228 7.54 15.82 7.55
C ILE A 228 8.38 16.31 8.74
N GLU A 229 8.30 17.61 9.01
CA GLU A 229 8.94 18.32 10.11
C GLU A 229 8.10 19.58 10.46
N ILE A 230 8.23 20.13 11.68
CA ILE A 230 7.42 21.25 12.17
C ILE A 230 8.11 22.61 12.11
N THR A 231 9.38 22.68 11.69
CA THR A 231 10.08 23.96 11.45
C THR A 231 9.47 24.69 10.25
N THR A 232 9.14 23.99 9.16
CA THR A 232 8.48 24.59 7.98
C THR A 232 7.01 24.21 7.84
N MET A 233 6.56 23.20 8.59
CA MET A 233 5.20 22.62 8.50
C MET A 233 4.86 22.05 7.12
N THR A 234 5.87 21.75 6.30
CA THR A 234 5.68 21.15 4.97
C THR A 234 5.11 19.73 5.13
N CYS A 235 3.92 19.48 4.57
CA CYS A 235 3.35 18.14 4.58
C CYS A 235 4.05 17.21 3.58
N TYR A 236 3.96 15.89 3.82
CA TYR A 236 4.54 14.87 2.93
C TYR A 236 4.11 15.05 1.47
N LEU A 237 2.82 15.32 1.21
CA LEU A 237 2.34 15.49 -0.16
C LEU A 237 2.98 16.69 -0.86
N ASN A 238 3.08 17.83 -0.18
CA ASN A 238 3.78 19.01 -0.68
C ASN A 238 5.25 18.67 -0.96
N PHE A 239 5.93 18.05 0.01
CA PHE A 239 7.34 17.70 -0.10
C PHE A 239 7.63 16.80 -1.31
N TYR A 240 6.79 15.80 -1.56
CA TYR A 240 6.91 14.90 -2.70
C TYR A 240 6.67 15.62 -4.04
N ILE A 241 5.63 16.46 -4.13
CA ILE A 241 5.34 17.24 -5.33
C ILE A 241 6.50 18.19 -5.65
N GLN A 242 7.01 18.90 -4.65
CA GLN A 242 8.14 19.82 -4.82
C GLN A 242 9.41 19.09 -5.28
N HIS A 243 9.67 17.87 -4.79
CA HIS A 243 10.78 17.06 -5.29
C HIS A 243 10.63 16.67 -6.76
N ILE A 244 9.43 16.25 -7.17
CA ILE A 244 9.15 15.89 -8.57
C ILE A 244 9.32 17.13 -9.47
N LEU A 245 8.85 18.31 -9.05
CA LEU A 245 9.03 19.57 -9.79
C LEU A 245 10.51 20.02 -9.83
N ALA A 246 11.27 19.78 -8.76
CA ALA A 246 12.69 20.06 -8.74
C ALA A 246 13.46 19.14 -9.72
N PHE A 247 13.12 17.84 -9.77
CA PHE A 247 13.64 16.91 -10.78
C PHE A 247 13.22 17.29 -12.19
N GLN A 248 11.99 17.76 -12.40
CA GLN A 248 11.54 18.27 -13.69
C GLN A 248 12.35 19.50 -14.12
N THR A 249 12.68 20.38 -13.18
CA THR A 249 13.53 21.55 -13.43
C THR A 249 14.93 21.11 -13.88
N ILE A 250 15.52 20.10 -13.22
CA ILE A 250 16.81 19.52 -13.64
C ILE A 250 16.70 18.90 -15.04
N ALA A 251 15.68 18.09 -15.30
CA ALA A 251 15.48 17.39 -16.56
C ALA A 251 15.31 18.36 -17.76
N ASN A 252 14.84 19.57 -17.50
CA ASN A 252 14.58 20.60 -18.51
C ASN A 252 15.64 21.73 -18.53
N LYS A 253 16.69 21.66 -17.72
CA LYS A 253 17.64 22.76 -17.51
C LYS A 253 18.26 23.28 -18.82
N ASP A 254 18.61 22.37 -19.72
CA ASP A 254 19.28 22.68 -20.99
C ASP A 254 18.32 22.63 -22.20
N VAL A 255 17.00 22.57 -21.96
CA VAL A 255 15.98 22.48 -23.02
C VAL A 255 15.43 23.88 -23.33
N ALA A 256 15.89 24.45 -24.45
CA ALA A 256 15.50 25.78 -24.88
C ALA A 256 14.08 25.87 -25.47
N ASP A 257 13.64 24.85 -26.21
CA ASP A 257 12.28 24.80 -26.77
C ASP A 257 11.29 24.40 -25.68
N GLU A 258 10.39 25.31 -25.30
CA GLU A 258 9.32 25.06 -24.33
C GLU A 258 8.45 23.85 -24.70
N LYS A 259 8.27 23.56 -25.99
CA LYS A 259 7.50 22.40 -26.45
C LYS A 259 8.23 21.07 -26.25
N ALA A 260 9.56 21.12 -26.12
CA ALA A 260 10.40 19.94 -25.88
C ALA A 260 10.60 19.67 -24.38
N LYS A 261 10.17 20.58 -23.49
CA LYS A 261 10.25 20.36 -22.05
C LYS A 261 9.32 19.23 -21.62
N VAL A 262 9.83 18.35 -20.78
CA VAL A 262 9.07 17.22 -20.25
C VAL A 262 8.31 17.62 -18.99
N LYS A 263 7.10 17.07 -18.84
CA LYS A 263 6.39 17.02 -17.56
C LYS A 263 6.60 15.63 -16.96
N LEU A 264 7.06 15.55 -15.72
CA LEU A 264 7.28 14.27 -15.05
C LEU A 264 5.96 13.78 -14.41
N PRO A 265 5.28 12.75 -14.95
CA PRO A 265 3.93 12.44 -14.52
C PRO A 265 3.89 11.85 -13.12
N PHE A 266 2.83 12.15 -12.37
CA PHE A 266 2.64 11.69 -11.00
C PHE A 266 1.26 11.06 -10.81
N ALA A 267 1.19 9.84 -10.28
CA ALA A 267 -0.05 9.19 -9.90
C ALA A 267 -0.10 8.96 -8.39
N ILE A 268 -1.28 9.13 -7.79
CA ILE A 268 -1.50 8.83 -6.37
C ILE A 268 -2.62 7.80 -6.25
N MET A 269 -2.27 6.63 -5.73
CA MET A 269 -3.26 5.65 -5.32
C MET A 269 -3.87 6.04 -3.98
N THR A 270 -5.18 6.29 -3.96
CA THR A 270 -5.98 6.58 -2.76
C THR A 270 -6.96 5.46 -2.46
N SER A 271 -7.63 5.47 -1.31
CA SER A 271 -8.76 4.59 -1.00
C SER A 271 -10.06 5.38 -0.87
N GLY A 272 -11.20 4.69 -0.70
CA GLY A 272 -12.47 5.37 -0.41
C GLY A 272 -12.41 6.29 0.82
N ASP A 273 -11.50 6.02 1.75
CA ASP A 273 -11.34 6.80 2.99
C ASP A 273 -10.33 7.97 2.82
N THR A 274 -9.45 7.91 1.82
CA THR A 274 -8.41 8.94 1.59
C THR A 274 -8.62 9.79 0.34
N HIS A 275 -9.45 9.37 -0.63
CA HIS A 275 -9.58 10.04 -1.92
C HIS A 275 -10.07 11.49 -1.82
N ALA A 276 -11.24 11.71 -1.21
CA ALA A 276 -11.81 13.05 -1.09
C ALA A 276 -10.93 14.00 -0.24
N PRO A 277 -10.38 13.58 0.93
CA PRO A 277 -9.42 14.40 1.66
C PRO A 277 -8.14 14.71 0.89
N THR A 278 -7.61 13.78 0.09
CA THR A 278 -6.41 14.01 -0.74
C THR A 278 -6.71 15.01 -1.86
N ALA A 279 -7.85 14.87 -2.56
CA ALA A 279 -8.27 15.82 -3.59
C ALA A 279 -8.46 17.22 -3.00
N LYS A 280 -9.12 17.32 -1.84
CA LYS A 280 -9.28 18.58 -1.11
C LYS A 280 -7.94 19.23 -0.76
N LEU A 281 -7.00 18.46 -0.21
CA LEU A 281 -5.66 18.97 0.13
C LEU A 281 -4.92 19.52 -1.10
N LEU A 282 -5.05 18.86 -2.26
CA LEU A 282 -4.47 19.33 -3.52
C LEU A 282 -5.14 20.62 -3.99
N ASP A 283 -6.47 20.65 -4.09
CA ASP A 283 -7.22 21.81 -4.60
C ASP A 283 -7.01 23.05 -3.71
N GLU A 284 -7.06 22.91 -2.37
CA GLU A 284 -6.84 24.02 -1.42
C GLU A 284 -5.44 24.62 -1.49
N ASN A 285 -4.46 23.87 -1.99
CA ASN A 285 -3.06 24.32 -2.10
C ASN A 285 -2.62 24.53 -3.56
N ASN A 286 -3.56 24.65 -4.50
CA ASN A 286 -3.29 24.81 -5.93
C ASN A 286 -2.27 23.76 -6.44
N TYR A 287 -2.48 22.50 -6.08
CA TYR A 287 -1.64 21.35 -6.41
C TYR A 287 -0.16 21.53 -6.01
N PHE A 288 0.11 22.41 -5.02
CA PHE A 288 1.45 22.81 -4.62
C PHE A 288 2.31 23.28 -5.80
N GLY A 289 1.70 23.88 -6.83
CA GLY A 289 2.39 24.36 -8.04
C GLY A 289 2.58 23.32 -9.15
N MET A 290 2.19 22.06 -8.94
CA MET A 290 2.17 21.07 -10.02
C MET A 290 0.96 21.32 -10.95
N PRO A 291 1.14 21.34 -12.28
CA PRO A 291 0.01 21.39 -13.21
C PRO A 291 -1.01 20.28 -12.94
N LYS A 292 -2.30 20.61 -12.90
CA LYS A 292 -3.38 19.65 -12.60
C LYS A 292 -3.44 18.48 -13.59
N ASP A 293 -3.03 18.69 -14.84
CA ASP A 293 -2.97 17.66 -15.89
C ASP A 293 -1.77 16.70 -15.74
N GLN A 294 -0.79 17.03 -14.88
CA GLN A 294 0.39 16.20 -14.60
C GLN A 294 0.14 15.18 -13.47
N LEU A 295 -0.90 15.38 -12.66
CA LEU A 295 -1.23 14.56 -11.49
C LEU A 295 -2.52 13.78 -11.71
N THR A 296 -2.49 12.46 -11.54
CA THR A 296 -3.68 11.60 -11.61
C THR A 296 -3.97 10.92 -10.27
N LEU A 297 -5.18 11.10 -9.74
CA LEU A 297 -5.67 10.31 -8.60
C LEU A 297 -6.33 9.02 -9.11
N ILE A 298 -5.89 7.87 -8.60
CA ILE A 298 -6.49 6.56 -8.88
C ILE A 298 -6.99 5.94 -7.56
N GLN A 299 -8.29 5.67 -7.46
CA GLN A 299 -8.89 5.18 -6.22
C GLN A 299 -9.00 3.66 -6.23
N GLN A 300 -8.42 3.00 -5.23
CA GLN A 300 -8.63 1.57 -4.99
C GLN A 300 -10.04 1.30 -4.47
N ASP A 301 -10.63 0.22 -4.96
CA ASP A 301 -11.90 -0.31 -4.46
C ASP A 301 -11.66 -1.31 -3.33
N LYS A 302 -12.74 -1.64 -2.60
CA LYS A 302 -12.73 -2.66 -1.54
C LYS A 302 -13.23 -4.00 -2.09
N VAL A 303 -12.75 -5.10 -1.53
CA VAL A 303 -13.20 -6.47 -1.84
C VAL A 303 -14.11 -7.01 -0.73
N PRO A 304 -15.00 -7.98 -1.02
CA PRO A 304 -15.81 -8.62 0.01
C PRO A 304 -14.96 -9.23 1.12
N ALA A 305 -15.37 -9.03 2.38
CA ALA A 305 -14.77 -9.76 3.49
C ALA A 305 -15.32 -11.19 3.55
N LEU A 306 -14.49 -12.13 4.02
CA LEU A 306 -14.78 -13.56 4.10
C LEU A 306 -14.96 -13.96 5.56
N ASN A 307 -16.06 -14.65 5.86
CA ASN A 307 -16.47 -14.99 7.23
C ASN A 307 -15.95 -16.35 7.71
N ASN A 308 -15.60 -17.27 6.79
CA ASN A 308 -15.16 -18.63 7.11
C ASN A 308 -14.26 -19.23 6.01
N ASN A 309 -13.82 -20.47 6.23
CA ASN A 309 -12.97 -21.22 5.29
C ASN A 309 -13.67 -21.58 3.96
N ASP A 310 -15.01 -21.56 3.90
CA ASP A 310 -15.78 -21.80 2.66
C ASP A 310 -15.88 -20.56 1.77
N ALA A 311 -15.17 -19.48 2.14
CA ALA A 311 -15.22 -18.17 1.49
C ALA A 311 -16.62 -17.53 1.49
N ALA A 312 -17.45 -17.80 2.51
CA ALA A 312 -18.73 -17.13 2.68
C ALA A 312 -18.52 -15.63 2.91
N PHE A 313 -19.21 -14.77 2.17
CA PHE A 313 -19.11 -13.32 2.33
C PHE A 313 -19.69 -12.88 3.67
N ALA A 314 -18.99 -11.96 4.34
CA ALA A 314 -19.41 -11.38 5.60
C ALA A 314 -20.37 -10.22 5.36
N VAL A 315 -21.44 -10.16 6.15
CA VAL A 315 -22.39 -9.05 6.24
C VAL A 315 -22.33 -8.44 7.63
N LYS A 316 -22.83 -7.22 7.81
CA LYS A 316 -22.89 -6.60 9.13
C LYS A 316 -23.79 -7.42 10.06
N LYS A 317 -23.43 -7.48 11.35
CA LYS A 317 -24.18 -8.27 12.35
C LYS A 317 -25.56 -7.66 12.65
N ASP A 318 -25.63 -6.34 12.60
CA ASP A 318 -26.80 -5.51 12.84
C ASP A 318 -27.65 -5.27 11.58
N ASP A 319 -27.08 -5.45 10.38
CA ASP A 319 -27.83 -5.38 9.12
C ASP A 319 -27.29 -6.39 8.08
N PRO A 320 -27.97 -7.54 7.87
CA PRO A 320 -27.49 -8.57 6.97
C PRO A 320 -27.61 -8.20 5.48
N PHE A 321 -28.19 -7.05 5.14
CA PHE A 321 -28.21 -6.50 3.78
C PHE A 321 -27.02 -5.60 3.47
N VAL A 322 -26.12 -5.39 4.45
CA VAL A 322 -24.90 -4.59 4.27
C VAL A 322 -23.69 -5.52 4.19
N LEU A 323 -23.12 -5.62 2.99
CA LEU A 323 -21.89 -6.37 2.74
C LEU A 323 -20.70 -5.73 3.47
N GLN A 324 -19.96 -6.52 4.24
CA GLN A 324 -18.67 -6.06 4.77
C GLN A 324 -17.62 -6.13 3.68
N THR A 325 -16.88 -5.03 3.48
CA THR A 325 -15.79 -4.95 2.52
C THR A 325 -14.52 -4.47 3.20
N LYS A 326 -13.36 -4.86 2.67
CA LYS A 326 -12.04 -4.50 3.20
C LYS A 326 -11.09 -4.10 2.07
N PRO A 327 -10.07 -3.27 2.35
CA PRO A 327 -9.01 -3.01 1.38
C PRO A 327 -8.34 -4.31 0.94
N HIS A 328 -8.15 -4.45 -0.36
CA HIS A 328 -7.51 -5.60 -1.00
C HIS A 328 -5.98 -5.56 -0.87
N GLY A 329 -5.40 -4.42 -0.49
CA GLY A 329 -3.97 -4.25 -0.28
C GLY A 329 -3.39 -3.20 -1.21
N HIS A 330 -2.08 -2.97 -1.09
CA HIS A 330 -1.40 -1.98 -1.93
C HIS A 330 -0.98 -2.55 -3.29
N GLY A 331 -1.10 -3.87 -3.51
CA GLY A 331 -0.91 -4.47 -4.84
C GLY A 331 -1.95 -4.01 -5.88
N ASP A 332 -3.10 -3.48 -5.44
CA ASP A 332 -4.12 -2.86 -6.30
C ASP A 332 -3.56 -1.76 -7.19
N VAL A 333 -2.42 -1.16 -6.82
CA VAL A 333 -1.79 -0.13 -7.63
C VAL A 333 -1.49 -0.64 -9.04
N HIS A 334 -1.10 -1.91 -9.21
CA HIS A 334 -0.84 -2.50 -10.52
C HIS A 334 -2.12 -2.68 -11.33
N LEU A 335 -3.19 -3.13 -10.68
CA LEU A 335 -4.52 -3.25 -11.28
C LEU A 335 -5.05 -1.89 -11.74
N LEU A 336 -4.91 -0.86 -10.90
CA LEU A 336 -5.36 0.48 -11.23
C LEU A 336 -4.53 1.12 -12.35
N MET A 337 -3.21 0.91 -12.36
CA MET A 337 -2.32 1.36 -13.44
C MET A 337 -2.67 0.70 -14.78
N HIS A 338 -3.16 -0.55 -14.77
CA HIS A 338 -3.69 -1.24 -15.94
C HIS A 338 -5.07 -0.70 -16.35
N GLN A 339 -6.06 -0.77 -15.45
CA GLN A 339 -7.46 -0.40 -15.74
C GLN A 339 -7.65 1.05 -16.19
N SER A 340 -6.82 1.96 -15.68
CA SER A 340 -6.82 3.37 -16.10
C SER A 340 -6.10 3.62 -17.42
N GLY A 341 -5.36 2.63 -17.94
CA GLY A 341 -4.47 2.78 -19.09
C GLY A 341 -3.20 3.60 -18.80
N LEU A 342 -2.98 4.05 -17.56
CA LEU A 342 -1.86 4.93 -17.19
C LEU A 342 -0.50 4.31 -17.53
N ALA A 343 -0.27 3.04 -17.20
CA ALA A 343 1.01 2.38 -17.49
C ALA A 343 1.32 2.36 -18.98
N SER A 344 0.34 1.97 -19.81
CA SER A 344 0.45 1.92 -21.27
C SER A 344 0.67 3.33 -21.87
N ASN A 345 -0.07 4.31 -21.39
CA ASN A 345 0.04 5.70 -21.86
C ASN A 345 1.38 6.34 -21.49
N TRP A 346 1.86 6.13 -20.27
CA TRP A 346 3.16 6.65 -19.83
C TRP A 346 4.30 6.05 -20.65
N ALA A 347 4.31 4.72 -20.85
CA ALA A 347 5.31 4.06 -21.68
C ALA A 347 5.31 4.62 -23.12
N LYS A 348 4.14 4.80 -23.73
CA LYS A 348 3.99 5.39 -25.08
C LYS A 348 4.41 6.86 -25.16
N SER A 349 4.32 7.59 -24.04
CA SER A 349 4.65 9.01 -23.96
C SER A 349 6.13 9.27 -23.64
N GLY A 350 6.97 8.22 -23.62
CA GLY A 350 8.41 8.34 -23.40
C GLY A 350 8.85 8.25 -21.93
N VAL A 351 7.95 7.91 -21.01
CA VAL A 351 8.37 7.50 -19.65
C VAL A 351 9.14 6.18 -19.78
N LYS A 352 10.38 6.18 -19.30
CA LYS A 352 11.29 5.03 -19.27
C LYS A 352 11.31 4.34 -17.91
N TRP A 353 11.12 5.10 -16.83
CA TRP A 353 11.20 4.61 -15.46
C TRP A 353 9.96 5.00 -14.65
N ILE A 354 9.39 4.06 -13.91
CA ILE A 354 8.26 4.34 -13.01
C ILE A 354 8.68 4.02 -11.58
N SER A 355 8.73 5.04 -10.72
CA SER A 355 9.13 4.91 -9.32
C SER A 355 7.94 4.91 -8.38
N PHE A 356 7.76 3.81 -7.65
CA PHE A 356 6.71 3.60 -6.66
C PHE A 356 7.28 3.87 -5.26
N PHE A 357 6.54 4.59 -4.43
CA PHE A 357 6.92 4.87 -3.04
C PHE A 357 5.69 4.99 -2.12
N GLN A 358 5.94 5.02 -0.81
CA GLN A 358 4.92 4.97 0.24
C GLN A 358 4.65 6.35 0.87
N ASP A 359 3.54 6.45 1.58
CA ASP A 359 2.95 7.66 2.16
C ASP A 359 3.84 8.54 3.07
N THR A 360 4.70 7.95 3.91
CA THR A 360 5.43 8.70 4.95
C THR A 360 6.92 8.38 5.06
N ASN A 361 7.59 8.10 3.95
CA ASN A 361 9.05 8.07 3.89
C ASN A 361 9.57 9.33 3.20
N GLY A 362 10.01 10.32 3.98
CA GLY A 362 10.47 11.61 3.46
C GLY A 362 11.85 11.55 2.80
N LEU A 363 12.65 10.53 3.12
CA LEU A 363 14.05 10.45 2.72
C LEU A 363 14.26 9.79 1.35
N VAL A 364 13.21 9.21 0.76
CA VAL A 364 13.31 8.41 -0.48
C VAL A 364 13.97 9.17 -1.64
N PHE A 365 13.72 10.48 -1.76
CA PHE A 365 14.21 11.30 -2.86
C PHE A 365 15.72 11.55 -2.82
N ASN A 366 16.39 11.37 -1.67
CA ASN A 366 17.85 11.45 -1.60
C ASN A 366 18.53 10.29 -2.37
N ALA A 367 17.87 9.13 -2.46
CA ALA A 367 18.41 7.93 -3.08
C ALA A 367 17.92 7.67 -4.50
N LEU A 368 16.79 8.28 -4.87
CA LEU A 368 16.06 7.94 -6.08
C LEU A 368 16.86 8.19 -7.36
N PRO A 369 17.60 9.30 -7.53
CA PRO A 369 18.45 9.48 -8.71
C PRO A 369 19.52 8.37 -8.81
N ALA A 370 20.27 8.09 -7.73
CA ALA A 370 21.25 7.00 -7.77
C ALA A 370 20.62 5.64 -8.07
N CYS A 371 19.42 5.35 -7.55
CA CYS A 371 18.65 4.14 -7.85
C CYS A 371 18.27 4.05 -9.34
N LEU A 372 17.87 5.17 -9.98
CA LEU A 372 17.66 5.23 -11.43
C LEU A 372 18.96 4.97 -12.20
N GLY A 373 20.09 5.52 -11.73
CA GLY A 373 21.41 5.29 -12.32
C GLY A 373 21.84 3.83 -12.29
N VAL A 374 21.59 3.12 -11.17
CA VAL A 374 21.81 1.67 -11.05
C VAL A 374 20.87 0.92 -12.00
N SER A 375 19.58 1.27 -12.00
CA SER A 375 18.58 0.64 -12.87
C SER A 375 18.97 0.74 -14.35
N SER A 376 19.42 1.91 -14.79
CA SER A 376 19.88 2.13 -16.16
C SER A 376 21.19 1.39 -16.46
N SER A 377 22.17 1.44 -15.55
CA SER A 377 23.49 0.81 -15.77
C SER A 377 23.44 -0.72 -15.83
N LEU A 378 22.58 -1.32 -15.02
CA LEU A 378 22.40 -2.78 -14.96
C LEU A 378 21.25 -3.26 -15.85
N ASP A 379 20.55 -2.33 -16.53
CA ASP A 379 19.37 -2.62 -17.36
C ASP A 379 18.31 -3.42 -16.59
N LEU A 380 18.05 -3.03 -15.34
CA LEU A 380 17.06 -3.70 -14.49
C LEU A 380 15.64 -3.35 -14.97
N GLU A 381 14.81 -4.37 -15.16
CA GLU A 381 13.37 -4.21 -15.38
C GLU A 381 12.65 -3.87 -14.08
N VAL A 382 13.16 -4.39 -12.95
CA VAL A 382 12.68 -4.09 -11.61
C VAL A 382 13.88 -3.90 -10.69
N ASN A 383 13.91 -2.77 -9.98
CA ASN A 383 14.93 -2.48 -8.98
C ASN A 383 14.26 -2.08 -7.66
N SER A 384 14.51 -2.88 -6.62
CA SER A 384 14.08 -2.55 -5.27
C SER A 384 15.12 -1.68 -4.59
N LEU A 385 14.73 -0.48 -4.16
CA LEU A 385 15.55 0.29 -3.22
C LEU A 385 15.43 -0.36 -1.83
N THR A 386 16.57 -0.53 -1.19
CA THR A 386 16.73 -1.33 0.02
C THR A 386 17.66 -0.64 1.00
N VAL A 387 17.65 -1.13 2.23
CA VAL A 387 18.59 -0.74 3.28
C VAL A 387 19.24 -1.98 3.87
N PRO A 388 20.45 -1.86 4.45
CA PRO A 388 20.97 -2.92 5.30
C PRO A 388 20.02 -3.17 6.48
N ARG A 389 19.66 -4.44 6.70
CA ARG A 389 18.78 -4.86 7.80
C ARG A 389 19.53 -5.71 8.81
N LYS A 390 19.04 -5.75 10.04
CA LYS A 390 19.50 -6.71 11.05
C LYS A 390 18.65 -7.99 10.97
N PRO A 391 19.24 -9.16 11.27
CA PRO A 391 18.44 -10.37 11.42
C PRO A 391 17.31 -10.20 12.44
N GLY A 392 16.14 -10.78 12.16
CA GLY A 392 14.94 -10.64 12.99
C GLY A 392 14.25 -9.26 12.91
N GLU A 393 14.78 -8.31 12.14
CA GLU A 393 14.08 -7.05 11.88
C GLU A 393 12.78 -7.31 11.08
N ALA A 394 11.68 -6.66 11.47
CA ALA A 394 10.38 -6.73 10.79
C ALA A 394 10.36 -5.94 9.48
N VAL A 395 11.28 -6.29 8.59
CA VAL A 395 11.49 -5.76 7.25
C VAL A 395 11.78 -6.97 6.36
N GLY A 396 11.01 -7.13 5.28
CA GLY A 396 11.23 -8.19 4.29
C GLY A 396 12.58 -8.06 3.61
N ALA A 397 13.06 -9.13 2.98
CA ALA A 397 14.36 -9.13 2.30
C ALA A 397 14.20 -9.47 0.83
N ILE A 398 14.99 -8.83 -0.04
CA ILE A 398 15.04 -9.23 -1.45
C ILE A 398 15.96 -10.45 -1.55
N CYS A 399 15.40 -11.55 -2.06
CA CYS A 399 16.11 -12.81 -2.24
C CYS A 399 16.01 -13.23 -3.71
N LYS A 400 17.10 -13.79 -4.25
CA LYS A 400 17.04 -14.63 -5.44
C LYS A 400 16.66 -16.04 -4.99
N LEU A 401 15.57 -16.58 -5.50
CA LEU A 401 15.08 -17.91 -5.18
C LEU A 401 15.45 -18.85 -6.34
N VAL A 402 16.37 -19.77 -6.07
CA VAL A 402 16.86 -20.76 -7.04
C VAL A 402 16.15 -22.09 -6.78
N PRO A 403 15.47 -22.68 -7.77
CA PRO A 403 14.82 -23.97 -7.61
C PRO A 403 15.83 -25.08 -7.24
N GLU A 404 15.44 -25.98 -6.35
CA GLU A 404 16.24 -27.17 -6.08
C GLU A 404 16.36 -28.07 -7.32
N ALA A 405 17.46 -28.82 -7.43
CA ALA A 405 17.70 -29.70 -8.57
C ALA A 405 16.54 -30.70 -8.72
N LYS A 406 15.91 -30.73 -9.91
CA LYS A 406 14.70 -31.48 -10.31
C LYS A 406 13.35 -30.77 -10.13
N SER A 407 13.32 -29.50 -9.70
CA SER A 407 12.10 -28.69 -9.69
C SER A 407 11.74 -28.16 -11.08
N SER A 408 10.44 -28.12 -11.42
CA SER A 408 9.93 -27.48 -12.65
C SER A 408 9.76 -25.96 -12.50
N LYS A 409 10.10 -25.40 -11.34
CA LYS A 409 10.00 -23.97 -11.05
C LYS A 409 11.11 -23.20 -11.75
N SER A 410 10.89 -21.92 -12.03
CA SER A 410 11.90 -20.99 -12.55
C SER A 410 12.56 -20.21 -11.40
N GLU A 411 13.75 -19.67 -11.66
CA GLU A 411 14.33 -18.67 -10.75
C GLU A 411 13.40 -17.47 -10.55
N LEU A 412 13.44 -16.88 -9.36
CA LEU A 412 12.61 -15.73 -9.00
C LEU A 412 13.37 -14.80 -8.04
N THR A 413 13.59 -13.54 -8.42
CA THR A 413 14.06 -12.52 -7.48
C THR A 413 12.87 -11.75 -6.94
N ILE A 414 12.66 -11.78 -5.62
CA ILE A 414 11.46 -11.21 -5.00
C ILE A 414 11.71 -10.80 -3.55
N ASN A 415 10.84 -9.93 -3.02
CA ASN A 415 10.71 -9.73 -1.59
C ASN A 415 10.14 -10.98 -0.90
N VAL A 416 10.85 -11.48 0.10
CA VAL A 416 10.38 -12.48 1.05
C VAL A 416 10.05 -11.76 2.36
N GLU A 417 8.79 -11.85 2.78
CA GLU A 417 8.31 -11.18 3.99
C GLU A 417 9.02 -11.70 5.25
N TYR A 418 9.23 -10.82 6.23
CA TYR A 418 10.00 -11.13 7.44
C TYR A 418 9.46 -12.33 8.23
N ASN A 419 8.15 -12.59 8.16
CA ASN A 419 7.49 -13.72 8.81
C ASN A 419 7.66 -15.06 8.05
N GLN A 420 8.17 -15.03 6.82
CA GLN A 420 8.51 -16.18 5.98
C GLN A 420 10.01 -16.35 5.83
N LEU A 421 10.78 -15.27 6.01
CA LEU A 421 12.21 -15.22 5.76
C LEU A 421 12.99 -16.21 6.62
N ASP A 422 12.77 -16.25 7.94
CA ASP A 422 13.52 -17.17 8.82
C ASP A 422 13.30 -18.65 8.44
N ALA A 423 12.06 -19.01 8.13
CA ALA A 423 11.72 -20.37 7.69
C ALA A 423 12.40 -20.73 6.35
N LEU A 424 12.47 -19.76 5.43
CA LEU A 424 13.18 -19.92 4.16
C LEU A 424 14.70 -20.04 4.37
N LEU A 425 15.29 -19.19 5.22
CA LEU A 425 16.74 -19.15 5.42
C LEU A 425 17.28 -20.34 6.23
N LYS A 426 16.42 -21.06 6.97
CA LYS A 426 16.78 -22.34 7.62
C LYS A 426 17.26 -23.42 6.66
N THR A 427 16.95 -23.31 5.37
CA THR A 427 17.45 -24.23 4.33
C THR A 427 18.89 -23.91 3.91
N THR A 428 19.44 -22.77 4.32
CA THR A 428 20.83 -22.39 4.03
C THR A 428 21.82 -23.02 5.01
N PRO A 429 23.12 -23.12 4.66
CA PRO A 429 24.16 -23.62 5.58
C PRO A 429 24.26 -22.84 6.90
N VAL A 430 23.75 -21.62 6.96
CA VAL A 430 23.77 -20.76 8.15
C VAL A 430 22.63 -21.10 9.12
N GLY A 431 21.59 -21.83 8.67
CA GLY A 431 20.55 -22.36 9.54
C GLY A 431 19.49 -21.37 10.03
N GLY A 432 19.35 -20.20 9.40
CA GLY A 432 18.31 -19.21 9.74
C GLY A 432 18.62 -17.79 9.26
N ASP A 433 17.80 -16.81 9.67
CA ASP A 433 18.11 -15.38 9.47
C ASP A 433 19.25 -15.00 10.41
N ALA A 434 20.48 -15.01 9.90
CA ALA A 434 21.71 -14.76 10.66
C ALA A 434 22.50 -13.60 10.06
N ALA A 435 23.31 -12.95 10.92
CA ALA A 435 24.17 -11.87 10.52
C ALA A 435 25.40 -12.41 9.78
N ASP A 436 25.83 -11.68 8.75
CA ASP A 436 27.16 -11.84 8.18
C ASP A 436 28.23 -11.49 9.24
N ALA A 437 29.25 -12.34 9.36
CA ALA A 437 30.24 -12.25 10.43
C ALA A 437 31.12 -11.00 10.35
N LYS A 438 31.27 -10.38 9.17
CA LYS A 438 32.11 -9.19 8.98
C LYS A 438 31.34 -7.91 9.27
N THR A 439 30.09 -7.86 8.83
CA THR A 439 29.28 -6.63 8.85
C THR A 439 28.32 -6.55 10.05
N GLY A 440 27.98 -7.70 10.66
CA GLY A 440 26.95 -7.76 11.71
C GLY A 440 25.53 -7.51 11.18
N LEU A 441 25.34 -7.56 9.86
CA LEU A 441 24.08 -7.27 9.16
C LEU A 441 23.63 -8.50 8.38
N SER A 442 22.34 -8.56 8.02
CA SER A 442 21.85 -9.62 7.13
C SER A 442 22.49 -9.46 5.75
N PRO A 443 22.96 -10.55 5.10
CA PRO A 443 23.47 -10.48 3.73
C PRO A 443 22.37 -10.20 2.71
N TYR A 444 21.10 -10.38 3.09
CA TYR A 444 19.95 -10.10 2.24
C TYR A 444 19.46 -8.66 2.47
N PRO A 445 19.36 -7.84 1.41
CA PRO A 445 19.01 -6.43 1.52
C PRO A 445 17.54 -6.25 1.95
N GLY A 446 17.31 -5.35 2.91
CA GLY A 446 15.99 -5.09 3.49
C GLY A 446 15.14 -4.20 2.59
N ASN A 447 13.99 -4.71 2.16
CA ASN A 447 13.07 -4.00 1.28
C ASN A 447 12.33 -2.88 2.01
N ILE A 448 12.45 -1.65 1.50
CA ILE A 448 11.74 -0.48 2.03
C ILE A 448 10.52 -0.08 1.20
N ASN A 449 10.11 -0.95 0.26
CA ASN A 449 8.94 -0.77 -0.60
C ASN A 449 9.02 0.51 -1.45
N VAL A 450 10.21 0.77 -1.98
CA VAL A 450 10.44 1.74 -3.04
C VAL A 450 10.93 0.96 -4.26
N LEU A 451 10.13 0.97 -5.32
CA LEU A 451 10.31 0.10 -6.48
C LEU A 451 10.46 0.93 -7.74
N VAL A 452 11.50 0.69 -8.52
CA VAL A 452 11.70 1.31 -9.84
C VAL A 452 11.45 0.26 -10.91
N PHE A 453 10.54 0.56 -11.83
CA PHE A 453 10.20 -0.30 -12.96
C PHE A 453 10.65 0.31 -14.28
N LYS A 454 11.17 -0.51 -15.20
CA LYS A 454 11.31 -0.12 -16.61
C LYS A 454 9.92 -0.11 -17.24
N ALA A 455 9.52 1.05 -17.77
CA ALA A 455 8.11 1.34 -18.07
C ALA A 455 7.49 0.44 -19.14
N GLU A 456 8.22 0.15 -20.22
CA GLU A 456 7.71 -0.68 -21.33
C GLU A 456 7.46 -2.14 -20.91
N PRO A 457 8.44 -2.88 -20.32
CA PRO A 457 8.16 -4.20 -19.75
C PRO A 457 7.06 -4.17 -18.69
N TYR A 458 7.02 -3.12 -17.87
CA TYR A 458 5.98 -2.94 -16.86
C TYR A 458 4.58 -2.91 -17.48
N ALA A 459 4.35 -2.01 -18.45
CA ALA A 459 3.07 -1.91 -19.13
C ALA A 459 2.70 -3.23 -19.81
N LYS A 460 3.65 -3.89 -20.49
CA LYS A 460 3.40 -5.17 -21.16
C LYS A 460 2.97 -6.28 -20.20
N ASN A 461 3.67 -6.43 -19.07
CA ASN A 461 3.33 -7.47 -18.10
C ASN A 461 1.97 -7.19 -17.45
N LEU A 462 1.58 -5.92 -17.26
CA LEU A 462 0.24 -5.56 -16.79
C LEU A 462 -0.85 -5.90 -17.82
N GLU A 463 -0.62 -5.70 -19.11
CA GLU A 463 -1.58 -6.12 -20.15
C GLU A 463 -1.74 -7.65 -20.16
N GLU A 464 -0.64 -8.40 -20.04
CA GLU A 464 -0.65 -9.87 -20.00
C GLU A 464 -1.36 -10.40 -18.72
N SER A 465 -1.18 -9.73 -17.56
CA SER A 465 -1.75 -10.15 -16.27
C SER A 465 -3.08 -9.49 -15.90
N GLN A 466 -3.58 -8.56 -16.72
CA GLN A 466 -4.69 -7.66 -16.39
C GLN A 466 -4.45 -6.86 -15.10
N GLY A 467 -3.19 -6.56 -14.81
CA GLY A 467 -2.72 -5.89 -13.59
C GLY A 467 -2.90 -6.68 -12.30
N ILE A 468 -3.26 -7.96 -12.37
CA ILE A 468 -3.45 -8.81 -11.19
C ILE A 468 -2.09 -9.33 -10.74
N VAL A 469 -1.64 -8.90 -9.56
CA VAL A 469 -0.52 -9.53 -8.85
C VAL A 469 -1.03 -10.71 -8.00
N PRO A 470 -0.19 -11.71 -7.70
CA PRO A 470 -0.61 -12.85 -6.87
C PRO A 470 -1.18 -12.44 -5.51
N GLU A 471 -2.26 -13.10 -5.14
CA GLU A 471 -3.01 -12.83 -3.91
C GLU A 471 -2.64 -13.85 -2.82
N PHE A 472 -2.83 -13.46 -1.57
CA PHE A 472 -2.73 -14.33 -0.40
C PHE A 472 -3.88 -14.04 0.57
N VAL A 473 -3.98 -14.82 1.65
CA VAL A 473 -4.96 -14.61 2.72
C VAL A 473 -4.32 -14.88 4.07
N ASN A 474 -4.66 -14.10 5.08
CA ASN A 474 -4.11 -14.24 6.44
C ASN A 474 -5.23 -14.24 7.50
N PRO A 475 -6.08 -15.28 7.54
CA PRO A 475 -7.16 -15.39 8.50
C PRO A 475 -6.61 -15.44 9.93
N LYS A 476 -7.28 -14.76 10.86
CA LYS A 476 -6.99 -14.85 12.29
C LYS A 476 -7.98 -15.82 12.92
N TYR A 477 -7.49 -16.96 13.40
CA TYR A 477 -8.32 -18.00 13.97
C TYR A 477 -8.55 -17.83 15.47
N ALA A 478 -9.75 -18.19 15.92
CA ALA A 478 -10.18 -18.21 17.31
C ALA A 478 -9.67 -19.46 18.04
N ASP A 479 -9.41 -20.51 17.27
CA ASP A 479 -9.07 -21.86 17.67
C ASP A 479 -7.74 -22.31 17.05
N SER A 480 -7.11 -23.32 17.64
CA SER A 480 -5.85 -23.92 17.17
C SER A 480 -6.06 -24.74 15.89
N GLU A 481 -7.25 -25.30 15.72
CA GLU A 481 -7.67 -26.18 14.64
C GLU A 481 -7.94 -25.42 13.33
N LYS A 482 -7.88 -24.08 13.39
CA LYS A 482 -8.11 -23.18 12.26
C LYS A 482 -9.48 -23.36 11.60
N THR A 483 -10.53 -23.52 12.40
CA THR A 483 -11.90 -23.70 11.90
C THR A 483 -12.74 -22.44 12.03
N VAL A 484 -12.47 -21.57 13.03
CA VAL A 484 -13.30 -20.39 13.31
C VAL A 484 -12.47 -19.11 13.20
N PHE A 485 -12.93 -18.14 12.41
CA PHE A 485 -12.27 -16.84 12.35
C PHE A 485 -12.62 -15.95 13.56
N LYS A 486 -11.62 -15.29 14.16
CA LYS A 486 -11.81 -14.22 15.17
C LYS A 486 -12.53 -13.00 14.60
N LYS A 487 -12.31 -12.73 13.31
CA LYS A 487 -12.93 -11.64 12.56
C LYS A 487 -12.89 -11.98 11.07
N PRO A 488 -13.83 -11.46 10.25
CA PRO A 488 -13.79 -11.66 8.81
C PRO A 488 -12.42 -11.31 8.20
N THR A 489 -11.95 -12.11 7.28
CA THR A 489 -10.70 -11.89 6.52
C THR A 489 -11.01 -11.34 5.12
N ARG A 490 -10.02 -11.22 4.24
CA ARG A 490 -10.16 -10.92 2.81
C ARG A 490 -8.91 -11.37 2.07
N LEU A 491 -8.98 -11.55 0.76
CA LEU A 491 -7.78 -11.69 -0.07
C LEU A 491 -6.96 -10.41 -0.04
N GLU A 492 -5.65 -10.56 -0.05
CA GLU A 492 -4.68 -9.48 0.02
C GLU A 492 -3.70 -9.58 -1.13
N CYS A 493 -3.20 -8.44 -1.60
CA CYS A 493 -2.11 -8.38 -2.56
C CYS A 493 -1.07 -7.32 -2.19
N MET A 494 0.19 -7.58 -2.56
CA MET A 494 1.32 -6.72 -2.27
C MET A 494 1.98 -6.21 -3.55
N MET A 495 2.32 -4.92 -3.59
CA MET A 495 2.94 -4.31 -4.77
C MET A 495 4.34 -4.88 -5.06
N GLN A 496 5.06 -5.29 -4.01
CA GLN A 496 6.37 -5.94 -4.14
C GLN A 496 6.30 -7.40 -4.63
N ASP A 497 5.10 -7.96 -4.82
CA ASP A 497 4.91 -9.26 -5.49
C ASP A 497 4.85 -9.13 -7.03
N TYR A 498 4.91 -7.92 -7.59
CA TYR A 498 5.00 -7.68 -9.03
C TYR A 498 6.05 -8.54 -9.76
N PRO A 499 7.26 -8.83 -9.21
CA PRO A 499 8.23 -9.70 -9.88
C PRO A 499 7.69 -11.07 -10.32
N ARG A 500 6.60 -11.57 -9.71
CA ARG A 500 5.93 -12.81 -10.13
C ARG A 500 5.23 -12.72 -11.49
N LEU A 501 5.01 -11.51 -11.99
CA LEU A 501 4.44 -11.23 -13.31
C LEU A 501 5.51 -11.14 -14.40
N CYS A 502 6.78 -11.02 -14.01
CA CYS A 502 7.86 -10.90 -14.95
C CYS A 502 8.21 -12.25 -15.58
N LYS A 503 8.75 -12.19 -16.80
CA LYS A 503 9.33 -13.37 -17.47
C LYS A 503 10.59 -13.80 -16.73
N SER A 504 10.94 -15.08 -16.82
CA SER A 504 12.14 -15.63 -16.17
C SER A 504 13.45 -14.98 -16.63
N THR A 505 13.45 -14.33 -17.80
CA THR A 505 14.59 -13.58 -18.34
C THR A 505 14.69 -12.15 -17.83
N ALA A 506 13.70 -11.67 -17.07
CA ALA A 506 13.66 -10.29 -16.61
C ALA A 506 14.79 -10.02 -15.60
N LYS A 507 15.51 -8.91 -15.79
CA LYS A 507 16.57 -8.50 -14.87
C LYS A 507 15.95 -7.81 -13.67
N ILE A 508 15.89 -8.53 -12.55
CA ILE A 508 15.34 -8.04 -11.29
C ILE A 508 16.46 -7.98 -10.26
N GLY A 509 16.65 -6.82 -9.64
CA GLY A 509 17.75 -6.58 -8.71
C GLY A 509 17.41 -5.59 -7.61
N PHE A 510 18.45 -5.05 -6.97
CA PHE A 510 18.31 -4.08 -5.89
C PHE A 510 19.37 -2.98 -5.94
N THR A 511 19.05 -1.87 -5.28
CA THR A 511 20.00 -0.83 -4.87
C THR A 511 19.91 -0.70 -3.37
N SER A 512 21.02 -0.89 -2.66
CA SER A 512 21.09 -0.77 -1.21
C SER A 512 21.81 0.52 -0.84
N MET A 513 21.22 1.25 0.10
CA MET A 513 21.78 2.49 0.61
C MET A 513 21.62 2.55 2.13
N GLU A 514 22.46 3.35 2.77
CA GLU A 514 22.37 3.56 4.21
C GLU A 514 20.99 4.06 4.62
N ARG A 515 20.44 3.47 5.69
CA ARG A 515 19.09 3.78 6.18
C ARG A 515 18.88 5.26 6.44
N TRP A 516 19.85 5.92 7.06
CA TRP A 516 19.77 7.34 7.42
C TRP A 516 19.58 8.24 6.19
N ALA A 517 19.99 7.79 5.00
CA ALA A 517 19.88 8.57 3.79
C ALA A 517 18.52 8.41 3.09
N CYS A 518 17.86 7.25 3.21
CA CYS A 518 16.75 6.90 2.33
C CYS A 518 15.51 6.30 3.00
N PHE A 519 15.54 6.01 4.31
CA PHE A 519 14.43 5.37 4.99
C PHE A 519 14.21 5.89 6.41
N SER A 520 13.13 6.65 6.56
CA SER A 520 12.53 6.92 7.87
C SER A 520 11.02 7.05 7.69
N ALA A 521 10.28 6.04 8.16
CA ALA A 521 8.83 5.95 8.00
C ALA A 521 8.11 6.46 9.27
N VAL A 522 6.94 7.07 9.12
CA VAL A 522 6.07 7.43 10.25
C VAL A 522 4.85 6.51 10.23
N LYS A 523 4.86 5.46 11.06
CA LYS A 523 3.81 4.42 11.04
C LYS A 523 3.35 3.87 12.40
N ASN A 524 4.06 4.16 13.49
CA ASN A 524 3.72 3.66 14.84
C ASN A 524 3.26 4.79 15.77
N ASN A 525 2.22 4.52 16.58
CA ASN A 525 1.91 5.35 17.75
C ASN A 525 3.04 5.29 18.78
N THR A 526 2.97 6.14 19.80
CA THR A 526 3.98 6.25 20.86
C THR A 526 4.33 4.92 21.53
N LYS A 527 3.31 4.12 21.91
CA LYS A 527 3.50 2.84 22.62
C LYS A 527 4.24 1.83 21.75
N ASP A 528 3.78 1.65 20.51
CA ASP A 528 4.36 0.68 19.58
C ASP A 528 5.77 1.12 19.15
N ALA A 529 5.98 2.43 18.97
CA ALA A 529 7.27 3.01 18.64
C ALA A 529 8.31 2.80 19.75
N LYS A 530 7.93 3.00 21.02
CA LYS A 530 8.79 2.71 22.19
C LYS A 530 9.22 1.24 22.19
N ALA A 531 8.25 0.33 22.06
CA ALA A 531 8.52 -1.10 22.04
C ALA A 531 9.41 -1.51 20.86
N LYS A 532 9.21 -0.90 19.69
CA LYS A 532 10.02 -1.17 18.49
C LYS A 532 11.43 -0.58 18.61
N ALA A 533 11.57 0.63 19.12
CA ALA A 533 12.86 1.28 19.33
C ALA A 533 13.74 0.49 20.31
N ALA A 534 13.17 -0.03 21.40
CA ALA A 534 13.90 -0.89 22.34
C ALA A 534 14.45 -2.18 21.69
N LYS A 535 13.75 -2.73 20.68
CA LYS A 535 14.15 -3.96 19.98
C LYS A 535 15.12 -3.72 18.82
N THR A 536 14.96 -2.61 18.10
CA THR A 536 15.59 -2.40 16.79
C THR A 536 16.45 -1.15 16.70
N GLY A 537 16.28 -0.20 17.61
CA GLY A 537 16.85 1.15 17.52
C GLY A 537 16.05 2.14 16.66
N PHE A 538 14.92 1.70 16.06
CA PHE A 538 14.09 2.51 15.16
C PHE A 538 12.64 2.57 15.65
N GLY A 539 12.17 3.77 16.02
CA GLY A 539 10.79 3.98 16.49
C GLY A 539 9.75 4.07 15.37
N GLU A 540 10.11 4.71 14.24
CA GLU A 540 9.21 4.97 13.10
C GLU A 540 7.90 5.67 13.52
N SER A 541 8.05 6.69 14.35
CA SER A 541 7.04 7.55 14.96
C SER A 541 7.19 8.99 14.46
N GLY A 542 6.28 9.87 14.88
CA GLY A 542 6.34 11.29 14.57
C GLY A 542 7.69 11.95 14.95
N CYS A 543 8.20 11.73 16.16
CA CYS A 543 9.49 12.34 16.57
C CYS A 543 10.71 11.70 15.90
N THR A 544 10.69 10.38 15.66
CA THR A 544 11.84 9.71 15.03
C THR A 544 11.92 10.07 13.55
N GLY A 545 10.79 10.14 12.85
CA GLY A 545 10.72 10.58 11.45
C GLY A 545 11.30 11.97 11.24
N GLU A 546 10.90 12.94 12.07
CA GLU A 546 11.46 14.29 11.99
C GLU A 546 12.92 14.36 12.42
N GLY A 547 13.28 13.70 13.52
CA GLY A 547 14.67 13.68 13.98
C GLY A 547 15.61 13.08 12.94
N ASP A 548 15.17 12.04 12.24
CA ASP A 548 15.89 11.43 11.12
C ASP A 548 15.97 12.37 9.92
N TYR A 549 14.92 13.14 9.61
CA TYR A 549 14.96 14.16 8.55
C TYR A 549 16.03 15.23 8.83
N TYR A 550 16.01 15.83 10.01
CA TYR A 550 17.02 16.83 10.39
C TYR A 550 18.42 16.22 10.38
N ARG A 551 18.57 15.01 10.94
CA ARG A 551 19.84 14.29 10.95
C ARG A 551 20.34 14.01 9.52
N ALA A 552 19.48 13.55 8.61
CA ALA A 552 19.87 13.30 7.23
C ALA A 552 20.41 14.57 6.56
N ASN A 553 19.75 15.72 6.76
CA ASN A 553 20.22 16.99 6.23
C ASN A 553 21.55 17.46 6.86
N ARG A 554 21.74 17.25 8.17
CA ARG A 554 23.04 17.51 8.83
C ARG A 554 24.16 16.63 8.27
N LYS A 555 23.91 15.33 8.10
CA LYS A 555 24.90 14.39 7.52
C LYS A 555 25.24 14.75 6.08
N LYS A 556 24.26 15.21 5.28
CA LYS A 556 24.50 15.74 3.93
C LYS A 556 25.40 16.97 3.95
N LEU A 557 25.19 17.93 4.86
CA LEU A 557 26.08 19.10 5.00
C LEU A 557 27.49 18.71 5.44
N ALA A 558 27.61 17.82 6.42
CA ALA A 558 28.91 17.32 6.87
C ALA A 558 29.68 16.62 5.74
N ALA A 559 28.98 15.85 4.88
CA ALA A 559 29.57 15.23 3.71
C ALA A 559 30.04 16.23 2.63
N VAL A 560 29.49 17.45 2.61
CA VAL A 560 29.99 18.56 1.75
C VAL A 560 31.18 19.27 2.39
N GLY A 561 31.45 19.07 3.68
CA GLY A 561 32.55 19.68 4.42
C GLY A 561 32.15 20.83 5.34
N VAL A 562 30.84 21.04 5.56
CA VAL A 562 30.34 22.02 6.54
C VAL A 562 30.68 21.54 7.94
N THR A 563 31.08 22.47 8.82
CA THR A 563 31.38 22.16 10.22
C THR A 563 30.10 22.18 11.06
N LEU A 564 29.63 21.00 11.49
CA LEU A 564 28.50 20.83 12.41
C LEU A 564 28.49 19.44 13.05
N GLU A 565 27.66 19.24 14.08
CA GLU A 565 27.40 17.93 14.68
C GLU A 565 26.46 17.10 13.80
N ALA A 566 27.03 16.21 12.98
CA ALA A 566 26.30 15.49 11.94
C ALA A 566 25.19 14.56 12.49
N ASP A 567 25.51 13.75 13.50
CA ASP A 567 24.55 12.84 14.13
C ASP A 567 23.70 13.54 15.20
N GLY A 568 24.26 14.55 15.87
CA GLY A 568 23.65 15.17 17.05
C GLY A 568 23.60 14.21 18.23
N LYS A 569 22.60 14.38 19.11
CA LYS A 569 22.43 13.59 20.34
C LYS A 569 21.14 12.79 20.33
N ARG A 570 21.13 11.64 21.00
CA ARG A 570 19.88 10.92 21.31
C ARG A 570 19.23 11.51 22.54
N VAL A 571 17.97 11.90 22.40
CA VAL A 571 17.13 12.42 23.48
C VAL A 571 15.82 11.65 23.45
N ASP A 572 15.34 11.23 24.62
CA ASP A 572 14.06 10.56 24.73
C ASP A 572 12.92 11.57 24.64
N ILE A 573 12.03 11.36 23.67
CA ILE A 573 10.81 12.13 23.49
C ILE A 573 9.66 11.14 23.55
N LEU A 574 8.74 11.34 24.49
CA LEU A 574 7.69 10.36 24.82
C LEU A 574 8.25 8.95 25.07
N ASP A 575 9.40 8.88 25.76
CA ASP A 575 10.19 7.64 26.00
C ASP A 575 10.68 6.93 24.73
N ILE A 576 10.77 7.63 23.61
CA ILE A 576 11.31 7.12 22.35
C ILE A 576 12.65 7.83 22.09
N PRO A 577 13.76 7.09 21.90
CA PRO A 577 15.04 7.72 21.60
C PRO A 577 14.97 8.37 20.21
N CYS A 578 15.04 9.69 20.17
CA CYS A 578 14.92 10.51 18.96
C CYS A 578 16.26 11.27 18.73
N TRP A 579 16.72 11.34 17.49
CA TRP A 579 17.92 12.14 17.17
C TRP A 579 17.58 13.63 17.23
N GLN A 580 18.36 14.40 17.95
CA GLN A 580 18.21 15.84 18.14
C GLN A 580 19.55 16.53 17.85
N GLY A 581 19.48 17.80 17.46
CA GLY A 581 20.62 18.62 17.05
C GLY A 581 20.12 19.75 16.15
N ALA A 582 21.01 20.33 15.34
CA ALA A 582 20.62 21.45 14.48
C ALA A 582 19.46 21.08 13.54
N ARG A 583 18.44 21.94 13.49
CA ARG A 583 17.24 21.78 12.64
C ARG A 583 17.55 22.29 11.24
N VAL A 584 18.08 21.41 10.40
CA VAL A 584 18.42 21.76 9.01
C VAL A 584 17.30 21.29 8.09
N CYS A 585 16.67 22.24 7.39
CA CYS A 585 15.57 21.99 6.46
C CYS A 585 15.94 22.49 5.08
N PHE A 586 15.81 21.61 4.09
CA PHE A 586 15.95 21.96 2.68
C PHE A 586 14.59 21.84 2.02
N SER A 587 14.16 22.90 1.35
CA SER A 587 13.14 22.73 0.34
C SER A 587 13.72 21.93 -0.83
N PRO A 588 12.91 21.15 -1.55
CA PRO A 588 13.41 20.42 -2.71
C PRO A 588 13.97 21.30 -3.83
N SER A 589 13.59 22.59 -3.92
CA SER A 589 14.11 23.52 -4.93
C SER A 589 15.53 24.02 -4.63
N PHE A 590 15.99 23.91 -3.37
CA PHE A 590 17.34 24.31 -2.97
C PHE A 590 18.42 23.39 -3.54
N ALA A 591 18.33 22.10 -3.23
CA ALA A 591 19.28 21.07 -3.63
C ALA A 591 18.62 19.68 -3.64
N PRO A 592 17.94 19.30 -4.74
CA PRO A 592 17.28 18.00 -4.85
C PRO A 592 18.26 16.83 -5.07
N THR A 593 19.54 17.10 -5.36
CA THR A 593 20.62 16.10 -5.51
C THR A 593 21.85 16.46 -4.69
N MET A 594 22.70 15.47 -4.38
CA MET A 594 23.96 15.70 -3.67
C MET A 594 24.93 16.52 -4.54
N GLN A 595 24.96 16.30 -5.86
CA GLN A 595 25.74 17.13 -6.77
C GLN A 595 25.35 18.62 -6.69
N GLN A 596 24.04 18.93 -6.67
CA GLN A 596 23.60 20.32 -6.51
C GLN A 596 23.92 20.85 -5.13
N LEU A 597 23.75 20.04 -4.08
CA LEU A 597 24.12 20.45 -2.72
C LEU A 597 25.60 20.85 -2.65
N LYS A 598 26.52 20.03 -3.20
CA LYS A 598 27.96 20.36 -3.28
C LYS A 598 28.18 21.73 -3.96
N SER A 599 27.46 22.02 -5.05
CA SER A 599 27.58 23.31 -5.75
C SER A 599 27.03 24.51 -4.97
N ARG A 600 26.11 24.30 -4.02
CA ARG A 600 25.56 25.37 -3.17
C ARG A 600 26.52 25.83 -2.09
N PHE A 601 27.57 25.07 -1.80
CA PHE A 601 28.56 25.38 -0.77
C PHE A 601 29.97 25.40 -1.38
N PRO A 602 30.36 26.46 -2.11
CA PRO A 602 31.67 26.55 -2.76
C PRO A 602 32.86 26.70 -1.77
N SER A 603 32.61 27.04 -0.51
CA SER A 603 33.64 27.13 0.54
C SER A 603 33.10 26.57 1.86
N PRO A 604 32.81 25.25 1.91
CA PRO A 604 32.06 24.65 3.01
C PRO A 604 32.82 24.67 4.34
N ASP A 605 34.16 24.72 4.29
CA ASP A 605 35.06 24.90 5.43
C ASP A 605 34.82 26.22 6.20
N LYS A 606 34.22 27.22 5.53
CA LYS A 606 33.83 28.51 6.12
C LYS A 606 32.39 28.53 6.63
N VAL A 607 31.70 27.40 6.61
CA VAL A 607 30.33 27.29 7.11
C VAL A 607 30.32 26.51 8.42
N LYS A 608 29.83 27.14 9.48
CA LYS A 608 29.75 26.59 10.83
C LYS A 608 28.32 26.73 11.34
N ILE A 609 27.74 25.64 11.82
CA ILE A 609 26.37 25.62 12.35
C ILE A 609 26.40 24.99 13.74
N SER A 610 25.95 25.72 14.76
CA SER A 610 25.86 25.20 16.13
C SER A 610 24.80 24.12 16.26
N ASP A 611 24.96 23.20 17.21
CA ASP A 611 24.06 22.05 17.41
C ASP A 611 22.63 22.44 17.86
N THR A 612 22.41 23.68 18.27
CA THR A 612 21.09 24.22 18.65
C THR A 612 20.42 25.02 17.54
N SER A 613 21.12 25.27 16.44
CA SER A 613 20.67 26.17 15.39
C SER A 613 19.49 25.63 14.58
N THR A 614 18.77 26.54 13.93
CA THR A 614 17.81 26.23 12.87
C THR A 614 18.25 26.88 11.57
N LEU A 615 18.32 26.09 10.50
CA LEU A 615 18.63 26.58 9.16
C LEU A 615 17.56 26.10 8.19
N VAL A 616 16.86 27.03 7.54
CA VAL A 616 15.90 26.72 6.47
C VAL A 616 16.38 27.38 5.18
N LEU A 617 16.54 26.58 4.13
CA LEU A 617 16.95 27.03 2.81
C LEU A 617 15.90 26.61 1.77
N ASP A 618 15.31 27.59 1.09
CA ASP A 618 14.31 27.38 0.05
C ASP A 618 14.65 28.19 -1.21
N GLY A 619 14.81 27.54 -2.36
CA GLY A 619 15.08 28.17 -3.64
C GLY A 619 16.57 28.29 -4.00
N ASP A 620 16.87 29.16 -4.96
CA ASP A 620 18.21 29.30 -5.56
C ASP A 620 19.17 30.07 -4.64
N ILE A 621 19.82 29.35 -3.73
CA ILE A 621 20.70 29.91 -2.69
C ILE A 621 22.09 29.27 -2.77
N THR A 622 23.14 30.09 -2.66
CA THR A 622 24.54 29.68 -2.55
C THR A 622 25.15 30.25 -1.28
N ILE A 623 25.79 29.40 -0.46
CA ILE A 623 26.39 29.77 0.83
C ILE A 623 27.91 29.67 0.72
N LYS A 624 28.59 30.82 0.67
CA LYS A 624 30.05 30.88 0.65
C LYS A 624 30.65 30.90 2.06
N ASN A 625 30.02 31.62 2.99
CA ASN A 625 30.52 31.80 4.35
C ASN A 625 29.34 32.10 5.30
N LEU A 626 29.22 31.32 6.38
CA LEU A 626 28.15 31.46 7.37
C LEU A 626 28.60 30.91 8.72
N GLU A 627 28.50 31.71 9.78
CA GLU A 627 28.56 31.24 11.17
C GLU A 627 27.18 31.41 11.79
N LEU A 628 26.51 30.29 12.10
CA LEU A 628 25.15 30.27 12.61
C LEU A 628 25.12 29.72 14.04
N ASP A 629 24.65 30.55 14.96
CA ASP A 629 24.28 30.18 16.32
C ASP A 629 22.92 30.78 16.70
N GLY A 630 21.85 30.15 16.21
CA GLY A 630 20.49 30.67 16.29
C GLY A 630 19.61 30.14 15.16
N ALA A 631 18.57 30.87 14.78
CA ALA A 631 17.68 30.52 13.67
C ALA A 631 17.88 31.47 12.47
N LEU A 632 18.11 30.89 11.29
CA LEU A 632 18.22 31.58 10.00
C LEU A 632 17.32 30.89 8.96
N ILE A 633 16.44 31.68 8.36
CA ILE A 633 15.51 31.23 7.31
C ILE A 633 15.76 32.07 6.06
N ILE A 634 16.09 31.42 4.95
CA ILE A 634 16.32 32.09 3.65
C ILE A 634 15.38 31.48 2.62
N ILE A 635 14.55 32.33 2.02
CA ILE A 635 13.59 31.97 0.98
C ILE A 635 13.87 32.81 -0.25
N ALA A 636 14.36 32.17 -1.31
CA ALA A 636 14.54 32.74 -2.65
C ALA A 636 13.31 32.39 -3.51
N LYS A 637 12.49 33.39 -3.84
CA LYS A 637 11.33 33.20 -4.72
C LYS A 637 11.77 33.00 -6.17
N PRO A 638 10.90 32.48 -7.06
CA PRO A 638 11.26 32.23 -8.46
C PRO A 638 11.93 33.45 -9.12
N GLY A 639 13.10 33.22 -9.71
CA GLY A 639 13.92 34.26 -10.36
C GLY A 639 14.89 35.00 -9.42
N ALA A 640 14.80 34.84 -8.11
CA ALA A 640 15.79 35.37 -7.16
C ALA A 640 16.95 34.39 -7.01
N GLN A 641 18.18 34.90 -7.07
CA GLN A 641 19.42 34.15 -6.81
C GLN A 641 20.10 34.73 -5.58
N VAL A 642 20.23 33.97 -4.50
CA VAL A 642 20.74 34.49 -3.23
C VAL A 642 22.15 33.97 -2.97
N VAL A 643 23.08 34.87 -2.65
CA VAL A 643 24.44 34.54 -2.22
C VAL A 643 24.62 34.97 -0.77
N VAL A 644 24.98 34.03 0.11
CA VAL A 644 25.37 34.33 1.49
C VAL A 644 26.89 34.41 1.57
N ASP A 645 27.41 35.61 1.88
CA ASP A 645 28.84 35.92 1.90
C ASP A 645 29.13 36.82 3.11
N GLU A 646 29.85 36.30 4.11
CA GLU A 646 30.19 36.97 5.37
C GLU A 646 28.96 37.24 6.27
N SER A 647 28.23 36.20 6.64
CA SER A 647 27.12 36.31 7.59
C SER A 647 27.44 35.58 8.90
N LYS A 648 27.56 36.31 10.00
CA LYS A 648 27.47 35.76 11.36
C LYS A 648 26.08 36.05 11.90
N VAL A 649 25.32 35.01 12.19
CA VAL A 649 23.96 35.12 12.73
C VAL A 649 23.93 34.51 14.12
N THR A 650 23.67 35.35 15.11
CA THR A 650 23.50 34.94 16.51
C THR A 650 22.19 35.49 17.05
N ASN A 651 21.29 34.61 17.50
CA ASN A 651 20.00 34.99 18.08
C ASN A 651 19.50 33.85 18.99
N LYS A 652 18.39 34.06 19.72
CA LYS A 652 17.85 33.04 20.65
C LYS A 652 17.33 31.76 19.98
N GLY A 653 17.19 31.76 18.65
CA GLY A 653 16.80 30.62 17.85
C GLY A 653 15.43 30.04 18.19
N HIS A 654 15.30 28.75 17.94
CA HIS A 654 14.08 27.98 18.22
C HIS A 654 14.28 27.01 19.39
N GLY A 655 13.19 26.55 19.99
CA GLY A 655 13.12 25.54 21.04
C GLY A 655 11.96 24.58 20.82
N TRP A 656 11.64 23.80 21.84
CA TRP A 656 10.49 22.90 21.86
C TRP A 656 9.63 23.17 23.09
N ASN A 657 8.31 23.22 22.90
CA ASN A 657 7.36 23.09 24.00
C ASN A 657 6.89 21.64 24.03
N MET A 658 7.21 20.91 25.10
CA MET A 658 6.86 19.49 25.20
C MET A 658 5.35 19.31 25.35
N VAL A 659 4.82 18.32 24.64
CA VAL A 659 3.39 18.00 24.58
C VAL A 659 3.19 16.55 25.03
N LYS A 660 2.19 16.32 25.86
CA LYS A 660 1.78 14.95 26.23
C LYS A 660 0.91 14.35 25.14
N SER A 661 1.02 13.05 24.92
CA SER A 661 0.25 12.35 23.88
C SER A 661 -1.27 12.40 24.09
N ASP A 662 -1.73 12.56 25.33
CA ASP A 662 -3.13 12.54 25.76
C ASP A 662 -3.77 13.93 25.87
N ASP A 663 -3.00 15.00 25.66
CA ASP A 663 -3.45 16.39 25.80
C ASP A 663 -4.36 16.81 24.64
N GLN A 664 -5.68 16.63 24.78
CA GLN A 664 -6.65 16.83 23.68
C GLN A 664 -6.80 18.30 23.23
N GLU A 665 -6.25 19.27 23.95
CA GLU A 665 -6.26 20.68 23.55
C GLU A 665 -5.22 20.97 22.45
N VAL A 666 -4.29 20.05 22.22
CA VAL A 666 -3.25 20.16 21.19
C VAL A 666 -3.61 19.30 19.96
N ASP A 667 -3.41 19.86 18.77
CA ASP A 667 -3.59 19.14 17.51
C ASP A 667 -2.82 17.80 17.51
N GLU A 668 -3.49 16.73 17.05
CA GLU A 668 -2.95 15.38 16.93
C GLU A 668 -1.56 15.33 16.32
N LYS A 669 -1.29 16.16 15.29
CA LYS A 669 0.02 16.17 14.64
C LYS A 669 1.13 16.51 15.63
N PHE A 670 0.91 17.32 16.65
CA PHE A 670 1.94 17.59 17.67
C PHE A 670 1.94 16.54 18.78
N ARG A 671 0.78 16.00 19.16
CA ARG A 671 0.67 14.96 20.20
C ARG A 671 1.39 13.66 19.84
N ILE A 672 1.30 13.22 18.58
CA ILE A 672 2.00 12.01 18.11
C ILE A 672 3.52 12.20 18.02
N ARG A 673 4.01 13.43 18.18
CA ARG A 673 5.42 13.82 18.09
C ARG A 673 5.99 14.18 19.46
N GLY A 674 5.13 14.70 20.34
CA GLY A 674 5.47 15.04 21.72
C GLY A 674 5.96 16.47 21.92
N TYR A 675 5.82 17.36 20.93
CA TYR A 675 6.21 18.77 21.06
C TYR A 675 5.62 19.68 19.97
N THR A 676 5.55 20.98 20.27
CA THR A 676 5.39 22.07 19.30
C THR A 676 6.68 22.89 19.18
N LEU A 677 6.83 23.64 18.09
CA LEU A 677 7.96 24.56 17.89
C LEU A 677 7.80 25.79 18.77
N ASP A 678 8.87 26.14 19.50
CA ASP A 678 8.97 27.38 20.28
C ASP A 678 9.87 28.38 19.54
N VAL A 679 9.31 29.40 18.89
CA VAL A 679 10.10 30.40 18.15
C VAL A 679 10.45 31.55 19.10
N LYS A 680 11.69 31.57 19.61
CA LYS A 680 12.15 32.62 20.53
C LYS A 680 12.66 33.85 19.78
N GLU A 681 13.47 33.62 18.77
CA GLU A 681 13.99 34.64 17.87
C GLU A 681 14.44 33.99 16.55
N GLU A 682 14.26 34.67 15.42
CA GLU A 682 14.75 34.20 14.14
C GLU A 682 15.14 35.34 13.22
N THR A 683 16.16 35.11 12.38
CA THR A 683 16.49 35.97 11.26
C THR A 683 15.88 35.37 10.00
N LYS A 684 14.97 36.09 9.34
CA LYS A 684 14.27 35.62 8.15
C LYS A 684 14.47 36.57 6.97
N HIS A 685 14.95 36.02 5.86
CA HIS A 685 15.11 36.71 4.59
C HIS A 685 14.17 36.10 3.54
N VAL A 686 13.26 36.92 3.02
CA VAL A 686 12.41 36.56 1.88
C VAL A 686 12.83 37.44 0.71
N CYS A 687 13.57 36.85 -0.22
CA CYS A 687 14.02 37.50 -1.46
C CYS A 687 12.94 37.31 -2.52
N ASP A 688 11.99 38.24 -2.59
CA ASP A 688 10.73 38.14 -3.33
C ASP A 688 10.77 38.70 -4.76
N LYS A 689 11.82 39.46 -5.08
CA LYS A 689 12.04 40.03 -6.43
C LYS A 689 13.06 39.21 -7.21
N PRO A 690 12.83 39.00 -8.52
CA PRO A 690 13.85 38.44 -9.39
C PRO A 690 15.12 39.28 -9.39
N GLY A 691 16.27 38.62 -9.56
CA GLY A 691 17.58 39.25 -9.56
C GLY A 691 18.54 38.63 -8.54
N LYS A 692 19.75 39.18 -8.47
CA LYS A 692 20.81 38.66 -7.60
C LYS A 692 20.75 39.38 -6.26
N TRP A 693 20.61 38.60 -5.19
CA TRP A 693 20.61 39.05 -3.82
C TRP A 693 21.91 38.64 -3.14
N THR A 694 22.44 39.52 -2.31
CA THR A 694 23.53 39.20 -1.41
C THR A 694 23.06 39.35 0.04
N ILE A 695 23.31 38.33 0.87
CA ILE A 695 23.12 38.38 2.32
C ILE A 695 24.50 38.53 2.95
N LYS A 696 24.73 39.69 3.55
CA LYS A 696 25.99 40.06 4.21
C LYS A 696 25.67 40.78 5.52
N ASP A 697 26.40 40.48 6.58
CA ASP A 697 26.18 41.05 7.92
C ASP A 697 24.71 40.95 8.38
N GLY A 698 24.04 39.83 8.07
CA GLY A 698 22.63 39.58 8.42
C GLY A 698 21.61 40.44 7.68
N LYS A 699 21.98 41.10 6.57
CA LYS A 699 21.08 41.92 5.74
C LYS A 699 21.06 41.43 4.30
N ALA A 700 19.86 41.28 3.75
CA ALA A 700 19.67 40.95 2.33
C ALA A 700 19.59 42.24 1.50
N THR A 701 20.38 42.32 0.44
CA THR A 701 20.37 43.43 -0.53
C THR A 701 20.19 42.87 -1.94
N LEU A 702 19.26 43.45 -2.71
CA LEU A 702 19.13 43.19 -4.14
C LEU A 702 20.20 44.00 -4.88
N GLU A 703 21.06 43.32 -5.64
CA GLU A 703 22.04 43.96 -6.51
C GLU A 703 21.31 44.65 -7.68
N SER A 704 21.72 45.88 -7.96
CA SER A 704 21.12 46.77 -8.98
C SER A 704 21.27 46.25 -10.40
#